data_AF-A0A1F9D7R3-F1
#
_entry.id   AF-A0A1F9D7R3-F1
#
_cell.length_a   1.000
_cell.length_b   1.000
_cell.length_c   1.000
_cell.angle_alpha   90.00
_cell.angle_beta   90.00
_cell.angle_gamma   90.00
#
_symmetry.space_group_name_H-M   'P 1'
#
loop_
_entity.id
_entity.type
_entity.pdbx_description
1 polymer ?
#
loop_
_entity_poly.entity_id
_entity_poly.type
_entity_poly.pdbx_seq_one_letter_code
_entity_poly.pdbx_strand_id
1 'polypeptide(L)'
;MKKAIFILIVLILSLLYYLGILTKKETFPFSKEFFSIETSDSEEQSLDLRRGWSSKTKEGDKRAPSLSARELDQLYQVKLDKGIRNVPLLSLLLIRKAEQSRRGGNPDQAVELAKYSVKFSPDLPEPYFELSRALWYKNPLQVHQPLAELWKGQTARFRYYPRALQFFYNLFYILANALLMTFIVFGIVIMAKYLPLYFYDIRRNLSQEISRLLINSLKIFLLFIPLFLRLDILWAILFYCLLLWGFVTNRERQFIVFFLIVLVYLPLFLRLSSSFLDGPASDLIIEMNEANYEDWNRTTEQRLKGWASTHPDDPEVTFTLGLVEKRQSRFAQAEEYYRRTIQIGPQFSEAFSNLGNVYFAKKQTDLAIASYQQAIDLSPYNAAYYYNLYRAFSQETFLSGKIDRAFQKARQLDPKLVEYYTSIDTPPHINRLVVDEVLSPRRLWARFFTQFIGREGLLYRLFKAWFEKIPSRFPILVPLFFLGFLVGMSKYVRTKRFLTRCPMCGSPTHRFYLGNTDQEYNCFNCHRIYVQKEKLDSKIAKKKSREVEKFQKQNHSLGKILSLFFVGFQDLWNERSLKGLFFLFVFFIFILKFVYWNGVIASSIALSSLPLWNLIFWVGLFGLFYFLVIRQVFRLKPRFEPKTGTTTGP
;
A
#
# COMPACT_ATOMS: atom_id res chain seq x y z
N MET A 1 37.11 1.94 15.47
CA MET A 1 36.98 2.18 14.01
C MET A 1 36.99 0.88 13.21
N LYS A 2 38.08 0.10 13.14
CA LYS A 2 38.14 -1.12 12.30
C LYS A 2 37.01 -2.14 12.55
N LYS A 3 36.65 -2.40 13.81
CA LYS A 3 35.50 -3.30 14.15
C LYS A 3 34.13 -2.72 13.77
N ALA A 4 33.95 -1.40 13.85
CA ALA A 4 32.69 -0.74 13.48
C ALA A 4 32.53 -0.68 11.95
N ILE A 5 33.63 -0.48 11.23
CA ILE A 5 33.67 -0.54 9.75
C ILE A 5 33.37 -1.97 9.29
N PHE A 6 33.96 -2.99 9.94
CA PHE A 6 33.66 -4.38 9.61
C PHE A 6 32.19 -4.74 9.86
N ILE A 7 31.62 -4.35 11.01
CA ILE A 7 30.20 -4.57 11.31
C ILE A 7 29.30 -3.80 10.32
N LEU A 8 29.69 -2.58 9.93
CA LEU A 8 28.98 -1.80 8.92
C LEU A 8 29.05 -2.46 7.54
N ILE A 9 30.20 -3.00 7.15
CA ILE A 9 30.37 -3.75 5.89
C ILE A 9 29.53 -5.03 5.91
N VAL A 10 29.51 -5.77 7.02
CA VAL A 10 28.66 -6.96 7.17
C VAL A 10 27.18 -6.60 7.13
N LEU A 11 26.78 -5.50 7.79
CA LEU A 11 25.39 -5.01 7.73
C LEU A 11 25.01 -4.54 6.32
N ILE A 12 25.90 -3.87 5.60
CA ILE A 12 25.67 -3.45 4.21
C ILE A 12 25.61 -4.68 3.30
N LEU A 13 26.50 -5.66 3.45
CA LEU A 13 26.48 -6.89 2.66
C LEU A 13 25.24 -7.73 2.95
N SER A 14 24.82 -7.86 4.21
CA SER A 14 23.55 -8.50 4.57
C SER A 14 22.35 -7.73 4.05
N LEU A 15 22.38 -6.39 4.07
CA LEU A 15 21.31 -5.55 3.51
C LEU A 15 21.24 -5.69 1.98
N LEU A 16 22.38 -5.70 1.29
CA LEU A 16 22.47 -5.91 -0.16
C LEU A 16 22.05 -7.33 -0.57
N TYR A 17 22.35 -8.33 0.26
CA TYR A 17 21.86 -9.70 0.10
C TYR A 17 20.33 -9.76 0.26
N TYR A 18 19.78 -9.11 1.30
CA TYR A 18 18.34 -9.09 1.56
C TYR A 18 17.55 -8.29 0.50
N LEU A 19 18.17 -7.27 -0.08
CA LEU A 19 17.63 -6.50 -1.21
C LEU A 19 17.77 -7.24 -2.55
N GLY A 20 18.35 -8.44 -2.57
CA GLY A 20 18.49 -9.28 -3.78
C GLY A 20 19.55 -8.79 -4.77
N ILE A 21 20.41 -7.85 -4.39
CA ILE A 21 21.43 -7.22 -5.26
C ILE A 21 22.63 -8.16 -5.45
N LEU A 22 22.96 -8.99 -4.45
CA LEU A 22 24.10 -9.92 -4.46
C LEU A 22 23.75 -11.35 -4.87
N THR A 23 22.46 -11.66 -5.05
CA THR A 23 22.01 -12.95 -5.55
C THR A 23 21.80 -12.88 -7.06
N LYS A 24 22.53 -13.70 -7.83
CA LYS A 24 22.09 -14.09 -9.18
C LYS A 24 20.66 -14.62 -9.01
N LYS A 25 19.71 -14.13 -9.83
CA LYS A 25 18.28 -14.48 -9.81
C LYS A 25 18.05 -16.00 -9.64
N GLU A 26 18.01 -16.46 -8.40
CA GLU A 26 17.09 -17.51 -8.01
C GLU A 26 15.83 -16.77 -7.61
N THR A 27 15.08 -16.39 -8.64
CA THR A 27 13.66 -16.21 -8.50
C THR A 27 13.15 -17.41 -7.72
N PHE A 28 12.55 -17.19 -6.54
CA PHE A 28 11.45 -18.04 -6.08
C PHE A 28 10.57 -18.41 -7.31
N PRO A 29 9.95 -19.60 -7.39
CA PRO A 29 9.38 -20.17 -8.62
C PRO A 29 8.15 -19.40 -9.12
N PHE A 30 8.36 -18.15 -9.52
CA PHE A 30 7.42 -17.09 -9.80
C PHE A 30 8.10 -16.19 -10.83
N SER A 31 7.95 -16.51 -12.13
CA SER A 31 8.00 -15.49 -13.20
C SER A 31 7.91 -16.05 -14.63
N LYS A 32 7.96 -17.37 -14.88
CA LYS A 32 8.07 -17.86 -16.27
C LYS A 32 6.76 -18.30 -16.92
N GLU A 33 5.81 -18.90 -16.20
CA GLU A 33 4.61 -19.46 -16.82
C GLU A 33 3.49 -18.44 -17.09
N PHE A 34 3.58 -17.23 -16.50
CA PHE A 34 2.57 -16.17 -16.73
C PHE A 34 2.70 -15.48 -18.10
N PHE A 35 3.78 -15.71 -18.86
CA PHE A 35 4.11 -14.93 -20.06
C PHE A 35 4.33 -15.74 -21.35
N SER A 36 4.17 -17.06 -21.34
CA SER A 36 4.09 -17.84 -22.58
C SER A 36 2.65 -17.87 -23.09
N ILE A 37 2.29 -16.84 -23.86
CA ILE A 37 1.11 -16.89 -24.73
C ILE A 37 1.48 -17.84 -25.87
N GLU A 38 1.15 -19.12 -25.73
CA GLU A 38 0.94 -19.96 -26.92
C GLU A 38 -0.33 -19.45 -27.59
N THR A 39 -0.16 -18.69 -28.66
CA THR A 39 -1.24 -18.29 -29.54
C THR A 39 -1.74 -19.55 -30.25
N SER A 40 -2.85 -20.12 -29.79
CA SER A 40 -3.62 -21.05 -30.61
C SER A 40 -4.46 -20.22 -31.60
N ASP A 41 -4.11 -20.34 -32.88
CA ASP A 41 -4.88 -19.82 -33.98
C ASP A 41 -6.29 -20.44 -33.97
N SER A 42 -7.30 -19.66 -33.59
CA SER A 42 -8.69 -19.94 -33.93
C SER A 42 -9.50 -18.65 -33.95
N GLU A 43 -10.28 -18.50 -35.03
CA GLU A 43 -10.85 -17.25 -35.52
C GLU A 43 -11.67 -16.46 -34.48
N GLU A 44 -11.22 -15.22 -34.26
CA GLU A 44 -11.70 -14.28 -33.25
C GLU A 44 -12.84 -13.40 -33.78
N GLN A 45 -13.98 -13.38 -33.08
CA GLN A 45 -14.92 -12.26 -33.08
C GLN A 45 -14.70 -11.41 -31.81
N SER A 46 -13.44 -11.05 -31.56
CA SER A 46 -13.08 -9.88 -30.75
C SER A 46 -13.43 -8.62 -31.57
N LEU A 47 -13.35 -7.42 -30.99
CA LEU A 47 -13.45 -6.16 -31.75
C LEU A 47 -12.37 -6.19 -32.86
N ASP A 48 -12.74 -6.65 -34.07
CA ASP A 48 -11.81 -6.89 -35.18
C ASP A 48 -11.36 -5.55 -35.77
N LEU A 49 -10.49 -4.88 -35.01
CA LEU A 49 -9.82 -3.65 -35.36
C LEU A 49 -8.93 -3.85 -36.60
N ARG A 50 -8.72 -5.08 -37.09
CA ARG A 50 -7.95 -5.36 -38.32
C ARG A 50 -8.76 -5.13 -39.60
N ARG A 51 -10.07 -5.46 -39.64
CA ARG A 51 -10.88 -5.30 -40.87
C ARG A 51 -11.10 -3.84 -41.27
N GLY A 52 -11.11 -2.91 -40.31
CA GLY A 52 -11.11 -1.47 -40.59
C GLY A 52 -9.74 -0.91 -40.98
N TRP A 53 -8.65 -1.66 -40.76
CA TRP A 53 -7.27 -1.21 -40.98
C TRP A 53 -6.70 -1.61 -42.35
N SER A 54 -7.37 -2.46 -43.14
CA SER A 54 -6.80 -2.97 -44.40
C SER A 54 -7.41 -2.42 -45.69
N SER A 55 -8.39 -1.51 -45.65
CA SER A 55 -8.91 -0.89 -46.88
C SER A 55 -8.46 0.57 -46.99
N LYS A 56 -7.52 0.81 -47.91
CA LYS A 56 -6.92 2.11 -48.33
C LYS A 56 -5.59 2.49 -47.68
N THR A 57 -4.58 1.66 -47.84
CA THR A 57 -3.23 2.18 -48.11
C THR A 57 -2.87 1.78 -49.53
N LYS A 58 -3.01 2.71 -50.49
CA LYS A 58 -2.24 2.63 -51.73
C LYS A 58 -0.77 2.71 -51.32
N GLU A 59 0.01 1.71 -51.73
CA GLU A 59 1.46 1.66 -51.53
C GLU A 59 2.11 2.97 -52.01
N GLY A 60 2.66 3.75 -51.09
CA GLY A 60 3.37 4.99 -51.43
C GLY A 60 3.46 6.03 -50.32
N ASP A 61 2.53 6.06 -49.35
CA ASP A 61 2.52 7.11 -48.33
C ASP A 61 3.18 6.63 -47.02
N LYS A 62 4.40 7.11 -46.73
CA LYS A 62 5.14 6.87 -45.47
C LYS A 62 4.56 7.67 -44.29
N ARG A 63 3.25 7.88 -44.24
CA ARG A 63 2.55 8.49 -43.10
C ARG A 63 1.72 7.41 -42.41
N ALA A 64 2.01 7.17 -41.14
CA ALA A 64 1.19 6.29 -40.31
C ALA A 64 -0.28 6.76 -40.40
N PRO A 65 -1.26 5.85 -40.52
CA PRO A 65 -2.66 6.24 -40.68
C PRO A 65 -3.09 7.15 -39.52
N SER A 66 -3.38 8.40 -39.87
CA SER A 66 -3.96 9.38 -38.95
C SER A 66 -5.40 8.95 -38.69
N LEU A 67 -5.72 8.56 -37.45
CA LEU A 67 -7.11 8.31 -37.06
C LEU A 67 -7.86 9.63 -37.21
N SER A 68 -8.78 9.68 -38.17
CA SER A 68 -9.64 10.84 -38.36
C SER A 68 -10.65 10.92 -37.21
N ALA A 69 -11.08 12.14 -36.85
CA ALA A 69 -12.11 12.33 -35.83
C ALA A 69 -13.38 11.51 -36.14
N ARG A 70 -13.73 11.38 -37.43
CA ARG A 70 -14.87 10.60 -37.89
C ARG A 70 -14.75 9.10 -37.57
N GLU A 71 -13.58 8.50 -37.74
CA GLU A 71 -13.35 7.09 -37.37
C GLU A 71 -13.42 6.88 -35.86
N LEU A 72 -12.89 7.83 -35.07
CA LEU A 72 -12.97 7.77 -33.61
C LEU A 72 -14.41 7.89 -33.12
N ASP A 73 -15.22 8.75 -33.74
CA ASP A 73 -16.64 8.84 -33.42
C ASP A 73 -17.39 7.57 -33.81
N GLN A 74 -17.07 6.94 -34.94
CA GLN A 74 -17.65 5.63 -35.31
C GLN A 74 -17.29 4.53 -34.30
N LEU A 75 -16.03 4.44 -33.88
CA LEU A 75 -15.61 3.50 -32.83
C LEU A 75 -16.30 3.80 -31.49
N TYR A 76 -16.55 5.08 -31.20
CA TYR A 76 -17.31 5.46 -30.02
C TYR A 76 -18.77 5.02 -30.11
N GLN A 77 -19.40 5.07 -31.29
CA GLN A 77 -20.73 4.49 -31.49
C GLN A 77 -20.72 2.97 -31.20
N VAL A 78 -19.73 2.23 -31.69
CA VAL A 78 -19.61 0.78 -31.41
C VAL A 78 -19.46 0.50 -29.92
N LYS A 79 -18.68 1.33 -29.20
CA LYS A 79 -18.56 1.26 -27.73
C LYS A 79 -19.93 1.41 -27.05
N LEU A 80 -20.72 2.39 -27.49
CA LEU A 80 -22.07 2.63 -26.96
C LEU A 80 -23.02 1.47 -27.29
N ASP A 81 -22.94 0.91 -28.50
CA ASP A 81 -23.74 -0.25 -28.89
C ASP A 81 -23.42 -1.48 -28.04
N LYS A 82 -22.16 -1.70 -27.70
CA LYS A 82 -21.77 -2.77 -26.77
C LYS A 82 -22.20 -2.53 -25.31
N GLY A 83 -22.60 -1.32 -24.94
CA GLY A 83 -22.96 -0.98 -23.56
C GLY A 83 -21.78 -1.05 -22.59
N ILE A 84 -20.55 -0.89 -23.09
CA ILE A 84 -19.32 -0.96 -22.29
C ILE A 84 -18.83 0.44 -21.90
N ARG A 85 -18.24 0.53 -20.71
CA ARG A 85 -17.83 1.81 -20.14
C ARG A 85 -16.42 2.19 -20.52
N ASN A 86 -15.51 1.23 -20.54
CA ASN A 86 -14.09 1.43 -20.82
C ASN A 86 -13.63 0.55 -22.00
N VAL A 87 -12.74 1.10 -22.83
CA VAL A 87 -12.00 0.37 -23.87
C VAL A 87 -10.50 0.62 -23.65
N PRO A 88 -9.89 -0.07 -22.67
CA PRO A 88 -8.53 0.23 -22.20
C PRO A 88 -7.51 0.22 -23.33
N LEU A 89 -7.49 -0.84 -24.14
CA LEU A 89 -6.50 -1.02 -25.20
C LEU A 89 -6.51 0.14 -26.20
N LEU A 90 -7.69 0.53 -26.69
CA LEU A 90 -7.84 1.67 -27.60
C LEU A 90 -7.42 2.97 -26.93
N SER A 91 -7.77 3.16 -25.67
CA SER A 91 -7.42 4.37 -24.92
C SER A 91 -5.90 4.51 -24.74
N LEU A 92 -5.21 3.41 -24.50
CA LEU A 92 -3.75 3.36 -24.39
C LEU A 92 -3.05 3.62 -25.74
N LEU A 93 -3.62 3.13 -26.84
CA LEU A 93 -3.13 3.45 -28.19
C LEU A 93 -3.29 4.94 -28.48
N LEU A 94 -4.43 5.53 -28.14
CA LEU A 94 -4.69 6.97 -28.29
C LEU A 94 -3.75 7.81 -27.44
N ILE A 95 -3.47 7.39 -26.21
CA ILE A 95 -2.47 7.99 -25.34
C ILE A 95 -1.09 8.03 -26.01
N ARG A 96 -0.63 6.88 -26.56
CA ARG A 96 0.68 6.83 -27.25
C ARG A 96 0.71 7.74 -28.46
N LYS A 97 -0.37 7.78 -29.26
CA LYS A 97 -0.48 8.72 -30.40
C LYS A 97 -0.50 10.18 -29.95
N ALA A 98 -1.22 10.51 -28.88
CA ALA A 98 -1.23 11.85 -28.29
C ALA A 98 0.16 12.28 -27.83
N GLU A 99 0.91 11.38 -27.19
CA GLU A 99 2.29 11.63 -26.81
C GLU A 99 3.18 11.88 -28.02
N GLN A 100 3.05 11.08 -29.09
CA GLN A 100 3.78 11.26 -30.33
C GLN A 100 3.47 12.61 -30.98
N SER A 101 2.20 12.99 -31.10
CA SER A 101 1.79 14.31 -31.64
C SER A 101 2.34 15.47 -30.81
N ARG A 102 2.34 15.34 -29.47
CA ARG A 102 2.92 16.34 -28.57
C ARG A 102 4.42 16.50 -28.76
N ARG A 103 5.17 15.39 -28.86
CA ARG A 103 6.61 15.41 -29.13
C ARG A 103 6.93 15.93 -30.54
N GLY A 104 6.03 15.71 -31.49
CA GLY A 104 6.11 16.21 -32.87
C GLY A 104 5.69 17.67 -33.05
N GLY A 105 5.38 18.41 -31.99
CA GLY A 105 5.03 19.84 -32.05
C GLY A 105 3.59 20.14 -32.45
N ASN A 106 2.68 19.15 -32.40
CA ASN A 106 1.25 19.32 -32.73
C ASN A 106 0.40 19.25 -31.44
N PRO A 107 0.31 20.33 -30.65
CA PRO A 107 -0.38 20.33 -29.35
C PRO A 107 -1.89 20.13 -29.47
N ASP A 108 -2.53 20.66 -30.52
CA ASP A 108 -3.98 20.54 -30.72
C ASP A 108 -4.42 19.09 -30.93
N GLN A 109 -3.73 18.41 -31.85
CA GLN A 109 -3.96 17.00 -32.11
C GLN A 109 -3.69 16.14 -30.87
N ALA A 110 -2.65 16.47 -30.09
CA ALA A 110 -2.35 15.76 -28.85
C ALA A 110 -3.48 15.91 -27.81
N VAL A 111 -4.02 17.11 -27.65
CA VAL A 111 -5.17 17.36 -26.76
C VAL A 111 -6.41 16.63 -27.25
N GLU A 112 -6.69 16.65 -28.55
CA GLU A 112 -7.84 15.96 -29.13
C GLU A 112 -7.77 14.44 -28.91
N LEU A 113 -6.64 13.81 -29.24
CA LEU A 113 -6.43 12.37 -29.04
C LEU A 113 -6.53 11.98 -27.54
N ALA A 114 -6.02 12.83 -26.65
CA ALA A 114 -6.15 12.62 -25.21
C ALA A 114 -7.59 12.80 -24.69
N LYS A 115 -8.38 13.70 -25.29
CA LYS A 115 -9.82 13.81 -24.99
C LYS A 115 -10.57 12.55 -25.42
N TYR A 116 -10.25 12.02 -26.61
CA TYR A 116 -10.83 10.76 -27.06
C TYR A 116 -10.43 9.59 -26.16
N SER A 117 -9.19 9.50 -25.69
CA SER A 117 -8.79 8.43 -24.77
C SER A 117 -9.60 8.47 -23.46
N VAL A 118 -9.90 9.66 -22.94
CA VAL A 118 -10.80 9.83 -21.77
C VAL A 118 -12.23 9.41 -22.12
N LYS A 119 -12.74 9.79 -23.30
CA LYS A 119 -14.08 9.43 -23.78
C LYS A 119 -14.24 7.90 -23.93
N PHE A 120 -13.20 7.20 -24.35
CA PHE A 120 -13.19 5.74 -24.47
C PHE A 120 -13.05 5.02 -23.13
N SER A 121 -12.24 5.53 -22.19
CA SER A 121 -12.05 4.92 -20.87
C SER A 121 -12.08 5.95 -19.74
N PRO A 122 -13.27 6.41 -19.34
CA PRO A 122 -13.43 7.44 -18.31
C PRO A 122 -13.13 6.96 -16.88
N ASP A 123 -13.05 5.65 -16.63
CA ASP A 123 -12.68 5.16 -15.29
C ASP A 123 -11.17 4.97 -15.15
N LEU A 124 -10.43 4.87 -16.25
CA LEU A 124 -8.98 4.69 -16.22
C LEU A 124 -8.26 6.00 -15.84
N PRO A 125 -7.22 5.95 -14.99
CA PRO A 125 -6.46 7.14 -14.62
C PRO A 125 -5.52 7.66 -15.72
N GLU A 126 -4.99 6.78 -16.58
CA GLU A 126 -3.98 7.11 -17.58
C GLU A 126 -4.43 8.15 -18.62
N PRO A 127 -5.66 8.06 -19.19
CA PRO A 127 -6.18 9.07 -20.11
C PRO A 127 -6.15 10.49 -19.54
N TYR A 128 -6.55 10.66 -18.27
CA TYR A 128 -6.56 11.95 -17.60
C TYR A 128 -5.15 12.52 -17.42
N PHE A 129 -4.16 11.67 -17.09
CA PHE A 129 -2.79 12.11 -16.94
C PHE A 129 -2.15 12.54 -18.27
N GLU A 130 -2.50 11.90 -19.38
CA GLU A 130 -2.08 12.41 -20.70
C GLU A 130 -2.80 13.68 -21.10
N LEU A 131 -4.11 13.77 -20.86
CA LEU A 131 -4.88 14.98 -21.17
C LEU A 131 -4.34 16.19 -20.39
N SER A 132 -4.06 16.01 -19.10
CA SER A 132 -3.40 17.02 -18.27
C SER A 132 -2.07 17.49 -18.87
N ARG A 133 -1.22 16.55 -19.33
CA ARG A 133 0.06 16.87 -19.97
C ARG A 133 -0.10 17.59 -21.30
N ALA A 134 -1.04 17.14 -22.14
CA ALA A 134 -1.31 17.76 -23.43
C ALA A 134 -1.81 19.20 -23.24
N LEU A 135 -2.70 19.44 -22.28
CA LEU A 135 -3.18 20.78 -21.91
C LEU A 135 -2.06 21.66 -21.36
N TRP A 136 -1.21 21.13 -20.47
CA TRP A 136 -0.07 21.86 -19.93
C TRP A 136 0.91 22.26 -21.03
N TYR A 137 1.22 21.35 -21.96
CA TYR A 137 2.12 21.62 -23.07
C TYR A 137 1.54 22.66 -24.04
N LYS A 138 0.23 22.60 -24.31
CA LYS A 138 -0.46 23.57 -25.15
C LYS A 138 -0.46 24.97 -24.54
N ASN A 139 -0.83 25.10 -23.26
CA ASN A 139 -0.97 26.37 -22.57
C ASN A 139 -0.39 26.32 -21.14
N PRO A 140 0.92 26.51 -20.95
CA PRO A 140 1.57 26.40 -19.64
C PRO A 140 1.05 27.38 -18.59
N LEU A 141 0.53 28.55 -19.01
CA LEU A 141 0.00 29.59 -18.12
C LEU A 141 -1.41 29.24 -17.58
N GLN A 142 -2.16 28.36 -18.24
CA GLN A 142 -3.52 27.99 -17.82
C GLN A 142 -3.51 26.78 -16.89
N VAL A 143 -2.89 26.93 -15.72
CA VAL A 143 -2.62 25.83 -14.78
C VAL A 143 -3.88 25.15 -14.22
N HIS A 144 -5.03 25.84 -14.21
CA HIS A 144 -6.28 25.31 -13.66
C HIS A 144 -6.82 24.08 -14.40
N GLN A 145 -6.78 24.04 -15.75
CA GLN A 145 -7.33 22.91 -16.51
C GLN A 145 -6.47 21.63 -16.39
N PRO A 146 -5.14 21.69 -16.59
CA PRO A 146 -4.26 20.55 -16.36
C PRO A 146 -4.37 20.00 -14.94
N LEU A 147 -4.46 20.86 -13.91
CA LEU A 147 -4.60 20.42 -12.53
C LEU A 147 -5.95 19.76 -12.25
N ALA A 148 -7.04 20.27 -12.82
CA ALA A 148 -8.35 19.64 -12.71
C ALA A 148 -8.37 18.22 -13.31
N GLU A 149 -7.77 18.04 -14.49
CA GLU A 149 -7.65 16.71 -15.11
C GLU A 149 -6.68 15.81 -14.34
N LEU A 150 -5.57 16.35 -13.82
CA LEU A 150 -4.66 15.61 -12.93
C LEU A 150 -5.40 15.07 -11.71
N TRP A 151 -6.24 15.90 -11.08
CA TRP A 151 -7.06 15.51 -9.94
C TRP A 151 -8.08 14.43 -10.31
N LYS A 152 -8.75 14.56 -11.47
CA LYS A 152 -9.64 13.49 -11.99
C LYS A 152 -8.87 12.19 -12.18
N GLY A 153 -7.67 12.22 -12.73
CA GLY A 153 -6.81 11.04 -12.85
C GLY A 153 -6.45 10.40 -11.50
N GLN A 154 -6.14 11.21 -10.48
CA GLN A 154 -5.90 10.69 -9.13
C GLN A 154 -7.14 10.04 -8.53
N THR A 155 -8.31 10.66 -8.66
CA THR A 155 -9.57 10.07 -8.16
C THR A 155 -9.98 8.83 -8.94
N ALA A 156 -9.73 8.78 -10.25
CA ALA A 156 -9.98 7.62 -11.10
C ALA A 156 -9.15 6.41 -10.67
N ARG A 157 -7.91 6.62 -10.22
CA ARG A 157 -7.05 5.55 -9.68
C ARG A 157 -7.70 4.76 -8.53
N PHE A 158 -8.50 5.41 -7.70
CA PHE A 158 -9.20 4.77 -6.58
C PHE A 158 -10.56 4.18 -6.97
N ARG A 159 -11.19 4.71 -8.02
CA ARG A 159 -12.47 4.19 -8.53
C ARG A 159 -12.29 2.94 -9.36
N TYR A 160 -11.21 2.87 -10.15
CA TYR A 160 -10.88 1.73 -10.98
C TYR A 160 -10.20 0.63 -10.17
N TYR A 161 -10.94 -0.48 -9.97
CA TYR A 161 -10.58 -1.52 -9.00
C TYR A 161 -9.16 -2.09 -9.19
N PRO A 162 -8.71 -2.50 -10.39
CA PRO A 162 -7.37 -3.08 -10.56
C PRO A 162 -6.24 -2.14 -10.14
N ARG A 163 -6.37 -0.84 -10.46
CA ARG A 163 -5.37 0.18 -10.09
C ARG A 163 -5.42 0.53 -8.61
N ALA A 164 -6.62 0.53 -8.02
CA ALA A 164 -6.79 0.74 -6.59
C ALA A 164 -6.13 -0.41 -5.82
N LEU A 165 -6.40 -1.66 -6.21
CA LEU A 165 -5.80 -2.85 -5.62
C LEU A 165 -4.27 -2.81 -5.67
N GLN A 166 -3.71 -2.53 -6.85
CA GLN A 166 -2.26 -2.38 -7.04
C GLN A 166 -1.68 -1.27 -6.15
N PHE A 167 -2.37 -0.13 -6.03
CA PHE A 167 -1.92 0.98 -5.18
C PHE A 167 -1.88 0.60 -3.70
N PHE A 168 -2.99 0.06 -3.17
CA PHE A 168 -3.07 -0.30 -1.76
C PHE A 168 -2.08 -1.40 -1.38
N TYR A 169 -1.88 -2.38 -2.25
CA TYR A 169 -0.87 -3.41 -2.02
C TYR A 169 0.55 -2.83 -1.98
N ASN A 170 0.94 -2.03 -2.97
CA ASN A 170 2.27 -1.41 -3.01
C ASN A 170 2.50 -0.51 -1.80
N LEU A 171 1.50 0.29 -1.42
CA LEU A 171 1.56 1.13 -0.23
C LEU A 171 1.73 0.29 1.03
N PHE A 172 0.91 -0.75 1.21
CA PHE A 172 0.98 -1.65 2.34
C PHE A 172 2.34 -2.33 2.44
N TYR A 173 2.86 -2.87 1.33
CA TYR A 173 4.16 -3.53 1.28
C TYR A 173 5.30 -2.61 1.70
N ILE A 174 5.31 -1.36 1.19
CA ILE A 174 6.32 -0.36 1.56
C ILE A 174 6.24 -0.04 3.05
N LEU A 175 5.03 0.19 3.60
CA LEU A 175 4.85 0.50 5.02
C LEU A 175 5.27 -0.66 5.92
N ALA A 176 4.88 -1.89 5.57
CA ALA A 176 5.23 -3.11 6.27
C ALA A 176 6.75 -3.31 6.35
N ASN A 177 7.44 -3.22 5.21
CA ASN A 177 8.90 -3.40 5.15
C ASN A 177 9.65 -2.22 5.79
N ALA A 178 9.14 -0.98 5.68
CA ALA A 178 9.74 0.16 6.35
C ALA A 178 9.69 -0.01 7.87
N LEU A 179 8.57 -0.51 8.38
CA LEU A 179 8.38 -0.80 9.79
C LEU A 179 9.35 -1.91 10.25
N LEU A 180 9.50 -2.97 9.46
CA LEU A 180 10.43 -4.06 9.73
C LEU A 180 11.89 -3.58 9.81
N MET A 181 12.33 -2.81 8.81
CA MET A 181 13.68 -2.24 8.77
C MET A 181 13.95 -1.29 9.95
N THR A 182 12.94 -0.50 10.32
CA THR A 182 12.99 0.38 11.51
C THR A 182 13.25 -0.44 12.78
N PHE A 183 12.55 -1.56 12.93
CA PHE A 183 12.74 -2.44 14.09
C PHE A 183 14.08 -3.18 14.10
N ILE A 184 14.60 -3.56 12.93
CA ILE A 184 15.93 -4.16 12.83
C ILE A 184 16.98 -3.19 13.36
N VAL A 185 16.98 -1.94 12.87
CA VAL A 185 17.91 -0.91 13.33
C VAL A 185 17.69 -0.59 14.80
N PHE A 186 16.44 -0.51 15.27
CA PHE A 186 16.12 -0.32 16.68
C PHE A 186 16.74 -1.40 17.57
N GLY A 187 16.57 -2.68 17.20
CA GLY A 187 17.14 -3.81 17.90
C GLY A 187 18.66 -3.77 17.99
N ILE A 188 19.33 -3.44 16.88
CA ILE A 188 20.79 -3.26 16.83
C ILE A 188 21.23 -2.13 17.77
N VAL A 189 20.48 -1.02 17.83
CA VAL A 189 20.76 0.10 18.74
C VAL A 189 20.59 -0.31 20.21
N ILE A 190 19.51 -1.03 20.54
CA ILE A 190 19.28 -1.58 21.89
C ILE A 190 20.46 -2.47 22.31
N MET A 191 20.90 -3.39 21.44
CA MET A 191 22.08 -4.23 21.70
C MET A 191 23.34 -3.39 21.92
N ALA A 192 23.64 -2.46 21.02
CA ALA A 192 24.85 -1.63 21.12
C ALA A 192 24.87 -0.78 22.41
N LYS A 193 23.70 -0.31 22.85
CA LYS A 193 23.55 0.54 24.05
C LYS A 193 23.68 -0.27 25.33
N TYR A 194 22.91 -1.36 25.46
CA TYR A 194 22.66 -2.03 26.73
C TYR A 194 23.43 -3.35 26.93
N LEU A 195 23.85 -4.03 25.87
CA LEU A 195 24.62 -5.28 26.00
C LEU A 195 25.96 -5.10 26.77
N PRO A 196 26.72 -3.99 26.60
CA PRO A 196 27.90 -3.75 27.43
C PRO A 196 27.59 -3.56 28.92
N LEU A 197 26.43 -3.00 29.26
CA LEU A 197 25.99 -2.83 30.65
C LEU A 197 25.60 -4.17 31.26
N TYR A 198 24.92 -5.01 30.50
CA TYR A 198 24.57 -6.37 30.91
C TYR A 198 25.81 -7.18 31.29
N PHE A 199 26.84 -7.19 30.44
CA PHE A 199 28.08 -7.90 30.74
C PHE A 199 28.88 -7.28 31.88
N TYR A 200 28.79 -5.97 32.08
CA TYR A 200 29.40 -5.32 33.24
C TYR A 200 28.71 -5.76 34.54
N ASP A 201 27.38 -5.85 34.55
CA ASP A 201 26.60 -6.31 35.71
C ASP A 201 26.87 -7.78 36.04
N ILE A 202 26.90 -8.65 35.02
CA ILE A 202 27.31 -10.05 35.15
C ILE A 202 28.69 -10.14 35.81
N ARG A 203 29.69 -9.47 35.23
CA ARG A 203 31.06 -9.50 35.76
C ARG A 203 31.15 -9.01 37.21
N ARG A 204 30.32 -8.05 37.60
CA ARG A 204 30.28 -7.51 38.96
C ARG A 204 29.70 -8.52 39.96
N ASN A 205 28.70 -9.30 39.55
CA ASN A 205 27.97 -10.21 40.43
C ASN A 205 28.57 -11.63 40.48
N LEU A 206 29.39 -12.02 39.50
CA LEU A 206 30.17 -13.26 39.53
C LEU A 206 31.40 -13.09 40.45
N SER A 207 31.72 -14.12 41.24
CA SER A 207 32.78 -14.10 42.27
C SER A 207 34.17 -13.76 41.68
N GLN A 208 35.07 -13.25 42.52
CA GLN A 208 36.42 -12.82 42.10
C GLN A 208 37.28 -13.97 41.53
N GLU A 209 36.89 -15.23 41.74
CA GLU A 209 37.63 -16.42 41.31
C GLU A 209 37.45 -16.79 39.83
N ILE A 210 36.49 -16.18 39.14
CA ILE A 210 36.17 -16.58 37.77
C ILE A 210 37.14 -15.91 36.79
N SER A 211 37.85 -16.75 36.03
CA SER A 211 38.86 -16.28 35.09
C SER A 211 38.29 -15.36 34.01
N ARG A 212 39.09 -14.36 33.60
CA ARG A 212 38.70 -13.42 32.52
C ARG A 212 38.37 -14.14 31.21
N LEU A 213 38.99 -15.30 30.97
CA LEU A 213 38.74 -16.16 29.82
C LEU A 213 37.30 -16.67 29.84
N LEU A 214 36.85 -17.22 30.97
CA LEU A 214 35.51 -17.79 31.12
C LEU A 214 34.41 -16.73 30.89
N ILE A 215 34.60 -15.52 31.42
CA ILE A 215 33.69 -14.38 31.18
C ILE A 215 33.67 -13.98 29.70
N ASN A 216 34.82 -14.01 29.01
CA ASN A 216 34.87 -13.69 27.59
C ASN A 216 34.25 -14.80 26.73
N SER A 217 34.42 -16.07 27.10
CA SER A 217 33.72 -17.20 26.48
C SER A 217 32.21 -17.11 26.67
N LEU A 218 31.74 -16.75 27.87
CA LEU A 218 30.32 -16.54 28.16
C LEU A 218 29.72 -15.39 27.32
N LYS A 219 30.47 -14.31 27.10
CA LYS A 219 30.06 -13.21 26.21
C LYS A 219 29.85 -13.67 24.78
N ILE A 220 30.79 -14.46 24.26
CA ILE A 220 30.72 -15.01 22.89
C ILE A 220 29.53 -15.96 22.82
N PHE A 221 29.42 -16.91 23.75
CA PHE A 221 28.33 -17.87 23.79
C PHE A 221 26.96 -17.17 23.77
N LEU A 222 26.74 -16.20 24.65
CA LEU A 222 25.47 -15.47 24.75
C LEU A 222 25.15 -14.63 23.50
N LEU A 223 26.16 -14.15 22.75
CA LEU A 223 25.98 -13.48 21.46
C LEU A 223 25.65 -14.45 20.31
N PHE A 224 25.93 -15.75 20.47
CA PHE A 224 25.66 -16.75 19.44
C PHE A 224 24.49 -17.68 19.80
N ILE A 225 23.86 -17.54 20.97
CA ILE A 225 22.67 -18.32 21.36
C ILE A 225 21.60 -18.31 20.26
N PRO A 226 21.18 -17.16 19.68
CA PRO A 226 20.18 -17.18 18.62
C PRO A 226 20.62 -17.94 17.37
N LEU A 227 21.91 -17.91 17.03
CA LEU A 227 22.46 -18.64 15.89
C LEU A 227 22.45 -20.15 16.13
N PHE A 228 22.84 -20.60 17.34
CA PHE A 228 22.77 -22.01 17.72
C PHE A 228 21.34 -22.54 17.75
N LEU A 229 20.39 -21.70 18.13
CA LEU A 229 18.95 -21.99 18.10
C LEU A 229 18.34 -21.84 16.70
N ARG A 230 19.14 -21.50 15.67
CA ARG A 230 18.69 -21.24 14.29
C ARG A 230 17.55 -20.23 14.20
N LEU A 231 17.52 -19.25 15.10
CA LEU A 231 16.57 -18.17 15.06
C LEU A 231 16.86 -17.27 13.86
N ASP A 232 15.82 -16.84 13.15
CA ASP A 232 15.97 -15.80 12.13
C ASP A 232 16.43 -14.48 12.76
N ILE A 233 16.84 -13.52 11.93
CA ILE A 233 17.37 -12.22 12.37
C ILE A 233 16.38 -11.49 13.29
N LEU A 234 15.08 -11.62 13.03
CA LEU A 234 14.03 -10.90 13.75
C LEU A 234 13.81 -11.51 15.14
N TRP A 235 13.72 -12.83 15.24
CA TRP A 235 13.66 -13.57 16.50
C TRP A 235 14.95 -13.43 17.30
N ALA A 236 16.11 -13.36 16.65
CA ALA A 236 17.39 -13.09 17.29
C ALA A 236 17.41 -11.69 17.93
N ILE A 237 16.96 -10.66 17.21
CA ILE A 237 16.83 -9.31 17.76
C ILE A 237 15.86 -9.29 18.95
N LEU A 238 14.73 -9.98 18.82
CA LEU A 238 13.74 -10.05 19.89
C LEU A 238 14.31 -10.73 21.15
N PHE A 239 15.06 -11.82 20.98
CA PHE A 239 15.79 -12.48 22.08
C PHE A 239 16.65 -11.49 22.85
N TYR A 240 17.44 -10.65 22.16
CA TYR A 240 18.26 -9.63 22.84
C TYR A 240 17.43 -8.54 23.49
N CYS A 241 16.35 -8.09 22.87
CA CYS A 241 15.43 -7.12 23.47
C CYS A 241 14.82 -7.64 24.78
N LEU A 242 14.48 -8.94 24.83
CA LEU A 242 13.97 -9.60 26.04
C LEU A 242 15.06 -9.82 27.09
N LEU A 243 16.25 -10.24 26.67
CA LEU A 243 17.40 -10.39 27.57
C LEU A 243 17.77 -9.07 28.24
N LEU A 244 17.71 -7.97 27.49
CA LEU A 244 18.05 -6.62 27.94
C LEU A 244 16.87 -5.88 28.57
N TRP A 245 15.73 -6.54 28.78
CA TRP A 245 14.48 -5.93 29.25
C TRP A 245 14.63 -5.05 30.49
N GLY A 246 15.50 -5.44 31.44
CA GLY A 246 15.74 -4.68 32.66
C GLY A 246 16.56 -3.40 32.50
N PHE A 247 17.34 -3.27 31.43
CA PHE A 247 18.20 -2.12 31.16
C PHE A 247 17.49 -1.04 30.32
N VAL A 248 16.52 -1.47 29.52
CA VAL A 248 15.79 -0.66 28.55
C VAL A 248 14.80 0.31 29.23
N THR A 249 14.58 1.49 28.63
CA THR A 249 13.64 2.49 29.17
C THR A 249 12.17 2.07 29.03
N ASN A 250 11.25 2.72 29.76
CA ASN A 250 9.82 2.40 29.67
C ASN A 250 9.26 2.57 28.25
N ARG A 251 9.67 3.63 27.54
CA ARG A 251 9.24 3.91 26.17
C ARG A 251 9.76 2.85 25.20
N GLU A 252 11.04 2.50 25.30
CA GLU A 252 11.63 1.44 24.48
C GLU A 252 11.00 0.06 24.77
N ARG A 253 10.60 -0.23 26.02
CA ARG A 253 9.85 -1.46 26.36
C ARG A 253 8.49 -1.52 25.66
N GLN A 254 7.75 -0.42 25.63
CA GLN A 254 6.50 -0.34 24.86
C GLN A 254 6.73 -0.65 23.37
N PHE A 255 7.84 -0.15 22.80
CA PHE A 255 8.22 -0.47 21.43
C PHE A 255 8.66 -1.92 21.22
N ILE A 256 9.35 -2.54 22.18
CA ILE A 256 9.68 -3.97 22.10
C ILE A 256 8.39 -4.81 22.09
N VAL A 257 7.39 -4.45 22.91
CA VAL A 257 6.08 -5.13 22.90
C VAL A 257 5.35 -4.90 21.58
N PHE A 258 5.32 -3.66 21.09
CA PHE A 258 4.72 -3.35 19.79
C PHE A 258 5.43 -4.10 18.65
N PHE A 259 6.76 -4.15 18.66
CA PHE A 259 7.55 -4.92 17.70
C PHE A 259 7.22 -6.40 17.77
N LEU A 260 7.08 -6.97 18.97
CA LEU A 260 6.70 -8.37 19.15
C LEU A 260 5.32 -8.65 18.54
N ILE A 261 4.33 -7.78 18.77
CA ILE A 261 3.00 -7.90 18.14
C ILE A 261 3.13 -7.83 16.62
N VAL A 262 3.86 -6.84 16.09
CA VAL A 262 4.05 -6.69 14.64
C VAL A 262 4.77 -7.91 14.06
N LEU A 263 5.85 -8.39 14.67
CA LEU A 263 6.65 -9.53 14.20
C LEU A 263 5.83 -10.82 14.16
N VAL A 264 4.89 -10.99 15.10
CA VAL A 264 3.98 -12.14 15.10
C VAL A 264 2.97 -12.05 13.95
N TYR A 265 2.36 -10.89 13.71
CA TYR A 265 1.27 -10.77 12.74
C TYR A 265 1.71 -10.40 11.32
N LEU A 266 2.83 -9.69 11.16
CA LEU A 266 3.28 -9.14 9.87
C LEU A 266 3.64 -10.24 8.86
N PRO A 267 4.39 -11.32 9.20
CA PRO A 267 4.68 -12.38 8.25
C PRO A 267 3.43 -13.16 7.83
N LEU A 268 2.50 -13.38 8.76
CA LEU A 268 1.22 -14.03 8.47
C LEU A 268 0.38 -13.16 7.54
N PHE A 269 0.30 -11.86 7.81
CA PHE A 269 -0.43 -10.92 6.97
C PHE A 269 0.20 -10.78 5.59
N LEU A 270 1.53 -10.66 5.50
CA LEU A 270 2.25 -10.59 4.22
C LEU A 270 2.01 -11.86 3.39
N ARG A 271 2.10 -13.04 4.01
CA ARG A 271 1.84 -14.32 3.34
C ARG A 271 0.39 -14.44 2.87
N LEU A 272 -0.58 -14.08 3.71
CA LEU A 272 -1.99 -14.07 3.32
C LEU A 272 -2.19 -13.13 2.14
N SER A 273 -1.62 -11.93 2.18
CA SER A 273 -1.76 -10.93 1.11
C SER A 273 -1.16 -11.38 -0.22
N SER A 274 0.02 -12.01 -0.20
CA SER A 274 0.65 -12.52 -1.43
C SER A 274 -0.12 -13.72 -1.98
N SER A 275 -0.43 -14.71 -1.13
CA SER A 275 -1.16 -15.91 -1.57
C SER A 275 -2.55 -15.62 -2.12
N PHE A 276 -3.19 -14.56 -1.64
CA PHE A 276 -4.50 -14.17 -2.11
C PHE A 276 -4.44 -13.42 -3.44
N LEU A 277 -3.44 -12.55 -3.63
CA LEU A 277 -3.22 -11.83 -4.89
C LEU A 277 -2.72 -12.73 -6.03
N ASP A 278 -2.07 -13.85 -5.69
CA ASP A 278 -1.66 -14.87 -6.65
C ASP A 278 -2.70 -16.02 -6.74
N GLY A 279 -3.84 -15.88 -6.05
CA GLY A 279 -4.86 -16.91 -5.93
C GLY A 279 -5.99 -16.76 -6.96
N PRO A 280 -6.67 -17.86 -7.33
CA PRO A 280 -7.75 -17.86 -8.33
C PRO A 280 -8.94 -16.97 -7.95
N ALA A 281 -9.12 -16.71 -6.65
CA ALA A 281 -10.16 -15.80 -6.17
C ALA A 281 -9.89 -14.33 -6.55
N SER A 282 -8.62 -13.91 -6.62
CA SER A 282 -8.28 -12.54 -7.04
C SER A 282 -8.42 -12.35 -8.54
N ASP A 283 -8.01 -13.35 -9.33
CA ASP A 283 -8.19 -13.38 -10.78
C ASP A 283 -9.67 -13.25 -11.14
N LEU A 284 -10.52 -14.01 -10.45
CA LEU A 284 -11.97 -13.91 -10.63
C LEU A 284 -12.50 -12.49 -10.39
N ILE A 285 -12.04 -11.77 -9.35
CA ILE A 285 -12.52 -10.40 -9.09
C ILE A 285 -12.07 -9.45 -10.22
N ILE A 286 -10.87 -9.64 -10.76
CA ILE A 286 -10.36 -8.85 -11.89
C ILE A 286 -11.19 -9.15 -13.15
N GLU A 287 -11.49 -10.42 -13.41
CA GLU A 287 -12.34 -10.86 -14.52
C GLU A 287 -13.78 -10.34 -14.39
N MET A 288 -14.33 -10.35 -13.18
CA MET A 288 -15.63 -9.74 -12.90
C MET A 288 -15.59 -8.22 -13.16
N ASN A 289 -14.54 -7.52 -12.73
CA ASN A 289 -14.37 -6.10 -13.02
C ASN A 289 -14.31 -5.86 -14.54
N GLU A 290 -13.50 -6.63 -15.26
CA GLU A 290 -13.39 -6.54 -16.72
C GLU A 290 -14.75 -6.74 -17.39
N ALA A 291 -15.47 -7.82 -17.08
CA ALA A 291 -16.79 -8.09 -17.64
C ALA A 291 -17.86 -7.04 -17.28
N ASN A 292 -17.75 -6.39 -16.12
CA ASN A 292 -18.68 -5.34 -15.71
C ASN A 292 -18.40 -4.00 -16.40
N TYR A 293 -17.13 -3.60 -16.55
CA TYR A 293 -16.75 -2.24 -16.93
C TYR A 293 -16.05 -2.09 -18.29
N GLU A 294 -15.45 -3.15 -18.82
CA GLU A 294 -14.53 -3.11 -19.97
C GLU A 294 -15.04 -3.97 -21.14
N ASP A 295 -14.25 -4.02 -22.23
CA ASP A 295 -14.42 -5.04 -23.27
C ASP A 295 -13.74 -6.31 -22.78
N TRP A 296 -14.52 -7.37 -22.53
CA TRP A 296 -14.02 -8.66 -22.05
C TRP A 296 -13.75 -9.60 -23.22
N ASN A 297 -12.86 -10.57 -23.01
CA ASN A 297 -12.56 -11.60 -23.99
C ASN A 297 -13.31 -12.91 -23.72
N ARG A 298 -13.23 -13.87 -24.65
CA ARG A 298 -13.86 -15.20 -24.51
C ARG A 298 -13.30 -15.99 -23.32
N THR A 299 -12.03 -15.78 -22.96
CA THR A 299 -11.40 -16.48 -21.82
C THR A 299 -12.00 -16.03 -20.50
N THR A 300 -12.26 -14.72 -20.32
CA THR A 300 -12.96 -14.14 -19.17
C THR A 300 -14.35 -14.77 -19.04
N GLU A 301 -15.09 -14.88 -20.15
CA GLU A 301 -16.41 -15.52 -20.16
C GLU A 301 -16.34 -17.01 -19.77
N GLN A 302 -15.38 -17.76 -20.31
CA GLN A 302 -15.18 -19.17 -19.98
C GLN A 302 -14.82 -19.39 -18.50
N ARG A 303 -13.96 -18.54 -17.94
CA ARG A 303 -13.57 -18.62 -16.53
C ARG A 303 -14.72 -18.27 -15.59
N LEU A 304 -15.50 -17.24 -15.90
CA LEU A 304 -16.73 -16.92 -15.15
C LEU A 304 -17.74 -18.08 -15.21
N LYS A 305 -17.92 -18.71 -16.38
CA LYS A 305 -18.79 -19.89 -16.53
C LYS A 305 -18.27 -21.11 -15.76
N GLY A 306 -16.96 -21.37 -15.79
CA GLY A 306 -16.32 -22.44 -15.02
C GLY A 306 -16.38 -22.22 -13.51
N TRP A 307 -16.31 -20.96 -13.06
CA TRP A 307 -16.56 -20.63 -11.66
C TRP A 307 -18.02 -20.87 -11.28
N ALA A 308 -18.97 -20.40 -12.09
CA ALA A 308 -20.40 -20.55 -11.82
C ALA A 308 -20.86 -22.01 -11.79
N SER A 309 -20.21 -22.91 -12.53
CA SER A 309 -20.51 -24.35 -12.50
C SER A 309 -20.05 -25.03 -11.21
N THR A 310 -18.94 -24.58 -10.63
CA THR A 310 -18.40 -25.10 -9.36
C THR A 310 -18.96 -24.39 -8.13
N HIS A 311 -19.43 -23.15 -8.28
CA HIS A 311 -20.00 -22.31 -7.23
C HIS A 311 -21.39 -21.80 -7.64
N PRO A 312 -22.39 -22.69 -7.68
CA PRO A 312 -23.72 -22.38 -8.20
C PRO A 312 -24.49 -21.31 -7.40
N ASP A 313 -24.07 -21.05 -6.16
CA ASP A 313 -24.69 -20.12 -5.21
C ASP A 313 -23.95 -18.77 -5.13
N ASP A 314 -23.16 -18.43 -6.14
CA ASP A 314 -22.46 -17.14 -6.22
C ASP A 314 -23.27 -16.12 -7.03
N PRO A 315 -24.03 -15.23 -6.36
CA PRO A 315 -24.95 -14.34 -7.06
C PRO A 315 -24.22 -13.27 -7.89
N GLU A 316 -23.02 -12.86 -7.49
CA GLU A 316 -22.27 -11.80 -8.16
C GLU A 316 -21.67 -12.27 -9.48
N VAL A 317 -21.16 -13.51 -9.52
CA VAL A 317 -20.66 -14.12 -10.77
C VAL A 317 -21.82 -14.42 -11.71
N THR A 318 -22.90 -14.97 -11.18
CA THR A 318 -24.11 -15.26 -11.97
C THR A 318 -24.73 -13.97 -12.54
N PHE A 319 -24.76 -12.90 -11.75
CA PHE A 319 -25.18 -11.57 -12.21
C PHE A 319 -24.28 -11.05 -13.34
N THR A 320 -22.97 -11.18 -13.19
CA THR A 320 -21.99 -10.74 -14.19
C THR A 320 -22.16 -11.50 -15.50
N LEU A 321 -22.44 -12.80 -15.45
CA LEU A 321 -22.77 -13.59 -16.64
C LEU A 321 -24.06 -13.10 -17.30
N GLY A 322 -25.12 -12.80 -16.53
CA GLY A 322 -26.34 -12.19 -17.06
C GLY A 322 -26.10 -10.88 -17.81
N LEU A 323 -25.20 -10.03 -17.29
CA LEU A 323 -24.78 -8.78 -17.93
C LEU A 323 -24.05 -9.03 -19.26
N VAL A 324 -23.11 -9.98 -19.28
CA VAL A 324 -22.37 -10.39 -20.48
C VAL A 324 -23.34 -10.88 -21.57
N GLU A 325 -24.24 -11.80 -21.23
CA GLU A 325 -25.23 -12.35 -22.15
C GLU A 325 -26.17 -11.26 -22.69
N LYS A 326 -26.63 -10.34 -21.83
CA LYS A 326 -27.49 -9.22 -22.24
C LYS A 326 -26.78 -8.30 -23.24
N ARG A 327 -25.52 -7.93 -22.97
CA ARG A 327 -24.75 -7.05 -23.85
C ARG A 327 -24.48 -7.69 -25.22
N GLN A 328 -24.38 -9.02 -25.25
CA GLN A 328 -24.29 -9.82 -26.48
C GLN A 328 -25.67 -10.12 -27.12
N SER A 329 -26.74 -9.46 -26.65
CA SER A 329 -28.13 -9.62 -27.13
C SER A 329 -28.72 -11.02 -26.97
N ARG A 330 -28.13 -11.86 -26.11
CA ARG A 330 -28.62 -13.20 -25.77
C ARG A 330 -29.59 -13.13 -24.59
N PHE A 331 -30.75 -12.53 -24.86
CA PHE A 331 -31.73 -12.14 -23.85
C PHE A 331 -32.33 -13.32 -23.07
N ALA A 332 -32.49 -14.49 -23.68
CA ALA A 332 -33.02 -15.67 -23.00
C ALA A 332 -32.06 -16.16 -21.90
N GLN A 333 -30.77 -16.27 -22.23
CA GLN A 333 -29.72 -16.65 -21.29
C GLN A 333 -29.55 -15.58 -20.20
N ALA A 334 -29.59 -14.29 -20.57
CA ALA A 334 -29.53 -13.20 -19.62
C ALA A 334 -30.68 -13.25 -18.60
N GLU A 335 -31.91 -13.50 -19.06
CA GLU A 335 -33.08 -13.67 -18.18
C GLU A 335 -32.89 -14.82 -17.19
N GLU A 336 -32.39 -15.97 -17.64
CA GLU A 336 -32.11 -17.13 -16.77
C GLU A 336 -31.10 -16.77 -15.67
N TYR A 337 -29.97 -16.14 -16.04
CA TYR A 337 -28.95 -15.73 -15.09
C TYR A 337 -29.49 -14.71 -14.08
N TYR A 338 -30.24 -13.68 -14.51
CA TYR A 338 -30.80 -12.71 -13.57
C TYR A 338 -31.85 -13.31 -12.65
N ARG A 339 -32.73 -14.18 -13.15
CA ARG A 339 -33.69 -14.91 -12.30
C ARG A 339 -32.98 -15.76 -11.26
N ARG A 340 -31.89 -16.43 -11.64
CA ARG A 340 -31.06 -17.21 -10.72
C ARG A 340 -30.35 -16.33 -9.69
N THR A 341 -29.79 -15.19 -10.09
CA THR A 341 -29.23 -14.21 -9.14
C THR A 341 -30.26 -13.78 -8.10
N ILE A 342 -31.51 -13.51 -8.51
CA ILE A 342 -32.60 -13.13 -7.62
C ILE A 342 -32.99 -14.26 -6.68
N GLN A 343 -33.01 -15.51 -7.16
CA GLN A 343 -33.27 -16.69 -6.33
C GLN A 343 -32.19 -16.88 -5.25
N ILE A 344 -30.91 -16.71 -5.61
CA ILE A 344 -29.78 -16.83 -4.67
C ILE A 344 -29.75 -15.64 -3.70
N GLY A 345 -30.00 -14.44 -4.22
CA GLY A 345 -29.92 -13.17 -3.50
C GLY A 345 -31.14 -12.29 -3.77
N PRO A 346 -32.24 -12.43 -3.00
CA PRO A 346 -33.48 -11.66 -3.24
C PRO A 346 -33.31 -10.15 -2.98
N GLN A 347 -32.20 -9.74 -2.36
CA GLN A 347 -31.85 -8.34 -2.10
C GLN A 347 -30.99 -7.71 -3.21
N PHE A 348 -30.80 -8.40 -4.34
CA PHE A 348 -29.94 -7.94 -5.44
C PHE A 348 -30.73 -7.02 -6.39
N SER A 349 -30.95 -5.77 -5.97
CA SER A 349 -31.74 -4.78 -6.73
C SER A 349 -31.23 -4.57 -8.16
N GLU A 350 -29.91 -4.67 -8.37
CA GLU A 350 -29.30 -4.56 -9.69
C GLU A 350 -29.78 -5.66 -10.66
N ALA A 351 -30.04 -6.87 -10.15
CA ALA A 351 -30.54 -7.98 -10.95
C ALA A 351 -31.99 -7.78 -11.39
N PHE A 352 -32.84 -7.22 -10.52
CA PHE A 352 -34.20 -6.84 -10.88
C PHE A 352 -34.22 -5.76 -11.97
N SER A 353 -33.38 -4.73 -11.84
CA SER A 353 -33.28 -3.69 -12.87
C SER A 353 -32.82 -4.26 -14.21
N ASN A 354 -31.76 -5.07 -14.22
CA ASN A 354 -31.26 -5.62 -15.47
C ASN A 354 -32.19 -6.70 -16.08
N LEU A 355 -32.95 -7.43 -15.25
CA LEU A 355 -34.04 -8.28 -15.73
C LEU A 355 -35.13 -7.44 -16.40
N GLY A 356 -35.47 -6.29 -15.82
CA GLY A 356 -36.35 -5.30 -16.43
C GLY A 356 -35.83 -4.83 -17.79
N ASN A 357 -34.52 -4.57 -17.92
CA ASN A 357 -33.88 -4.21 -19.20
C ASN A 357 -34.04 -5.32 -20.25
N VAL A 358 -33.94 -6.59 -19.84
CA VAL A 358 -34.16 -7.74 -20.72
C VAL A 358 -35.63 -7.81 -21.17
N TYR A 359 -36.58 -7.60 -20.28
CA TYR A 359 -38.00 -7.54 -20.64
C TYR A 359 -38.33 -6.36 -21.55
N PHE A 360 -37.76 -5.20 -21.29
CA PHE A 360 -37.89 -4.03 -22.14
C PHE A 360 -37.37 -4.32 -23.56
N ALA A 361 -36.20 -4.96 -23.67
CA ALA A 361 -35.65 -5.39 -24.96
C ALA A 361 -36.55 -6.38 -25.72
N LYS A 362 -37.23 -7.27 -24.97
CA LYS A 362 -38.21 -8.24 -25.48
C LYS A 362 -39.59 -7.64 -25.74
N LYS A 363 -39.78 -6.32 -25.55
CA LYS A 363 -41.06 -5.60 -25.64
C LYS A 363 -42.14 -6.10 -24.66
N GLN A 364 -41.72 -6.69 -23.55
CA GLN A 364 -42.59 -7.13 -22.46
C GLN A 364 -42.68 -6.03 -21.41
N THR A 365 -43.29 -4.89 -21.77
CA THR A 365 -43.21 -3.65 -20.98
C THR A 365 -43.78 -3.78 -19.56
N ASP A 366 -44.88 -4.52 -19.38
CA ASP A 366 -45.49 -4.74 -18.07
C ASP A 366 -44.53 -5.45 -17.09
N LEU A 367 -43.83 -6.48 -17.59
CA LEU A 367 -42.81 -7.19 -16.81
C LEU A 367 -41.59 -6.33 -16.53
N ALA A 368 -41.21 -5.45 -17.47
CA ALA A 368 -40.13 -4.49 -17.27
C ALA A 368 -40.48 -3.51 -16.14
N ILE A 369 -41.68 -2.89 -16.20
CA ILE A 369 -42.20 -1.98 -15.17
C ILE A 369 -42.21 -2.65 -13.80
N ALA A 370 -42.76 -3.86 -13.71
CA ALA A 370 -42.80 -4.61 -12.46
C ALA A 370 -41.39 -4.88 -11.89
N SER A 371 -40.45 -5.27 -12.75
CA SER A 371 -39.07 -5.54 -12.35
C SER A 371 -38.34 -4.27 -11.88
N TYR A 372 -38.52 -3.14 -12.57
CA TYR A 372 -37.97 -1.86 -12.13
C TYR A 372 -38.57 -1.39 -10.81
N GLN A 373 -39.87 -1.60 -10.59
CA GLN A 373 -40.52 -1.27 -9.33
C GLN A 373 -39.95 -2.09 -8.17
N GLN A 374 -39.71 -3.40 -8.36
CA GLN A 374 -39.02 -4.23 -7.37
C GLN A 374 -37.60 -3.71 -7.05
N ALA A 375 -36.83 -3.30 -8.07
CA ALA A 375 -35.51 -2.70 -7.87
C ALA A 375 -35.59 -1.39 -7.04
N ILE A 376 -36.60 -0.56 -7.30
CA ILE A 376 -36.87 0.68 -6.56
C ILE A 376 -37.26 0.40 -5.11
N ASP A 377 -38.12 -0.60 -4.87
CA ASP A 377 -38.58 -0.96 -3.53
C ASP A 377 -37.41 -1.44 -2.65
N LEU A 378 -36.44 -2.15 -3.25
CA LEU A 378 -35.20 -2.57 -2.58
C LEU A 378 -34.19 -1.44 -2.41
N SER A 379 -34.14 -0.47 -3.33
CA SER A 379 -33.14 0.59 -3.35
C SER A 379 -33.69 1.88 -3.99
N PRO A 380 -34.44 2.71 -3.23
CA PRO A 380 -35.22 3.83 -3.77
C PRO A 380 -34.39 5.07 -4.13
N TYR A 381 -33.07 5.02 -4.00
CA TYR A 381 -32.16 6.15 -4.26
C TYR A 381 -31.26 5.92 -5.47
N ASN A 382 -31.51 4.88 -6.28
CA ASN A 382 -30.76 4.66 -7.52
C ASN A 382 -31.47 5.33 -8.71
N ALA A 383 -30.83 6.35 -9.30
CA ALA A 383 -31.36 7.11 -10.43
C ALA A 383 -31.61 6.25 -11.67
N ALA A 384 -30.79 5.21 -11.90
CA ALA A 384 -30.90 4.32 -13.04
C ALA A 384 -32.25 3.60 -13.09
N TYR A 385 -32.78 3.20 -11.94
CA TYR A 385 -34.05 2.46 -11.88
C TYR A 385 -35.22 3.33 -12.31
N TYR A 386 -35.23 4.59 -11.86
CA TYR A 386 -36.25 5.57 -12.27
C TYR A 386 -36.11 5.96 -13.75
N TYR A 387 -34.87 6.07 -14.25
CA TYR A 387 -34.65 6.34 -15.67
C TYR A 387 -35.16 5.18 -16.53
N ASN A 388 -34.84 3.94 -16.18
CA ASN A 388 -35.31 2.76 -16.90
C ASN A 388 -36.83 2.61 -16.82
N LEU A 389 -37.42 2.90 -15.65
CA LEU A 389 -38.88 2.93 -15.48
C LEU A 389 -39.53 4.01 -16.36
N TYR A 390 -38.93 5.20 -16.44
CA TYR A 390 -39.34 6.25 -17.37
C TYR A 390 -39.32 5.73 -18.82
N ARG A 391 -38.26 5.05 -19.24
CA ARG A 391 -38.16 4.47 -20.59
C ARG A 391 -39.25 3.44 -20.86
N ALA A 392 -39.54 2.59 -19.88
CA ALA A 392 -40.64 1.64 -19.98
C ALA A 392 -42.01 2.33 -20.10
N PHE A 393 -42.27 3.36 -19.30
CA PHE A 393 -43.51 4.13 -19.41
C PHE A 393 -43.64 4.87 -20.75
N SER A 394 -42.54 5.40 -21.30
CA SER A 394 -42.54 6.08 -22.59
C SER A 394 -42.85 5.16 -23.77
N GLN A 395 -42.75 3.84 -23.59
CA GLN A 395 -43.15 2.86 -24.60
C GLN A 395 -44.67 2.60 -24.58
N GLU A 396 -45.36 2.94 -23.49
CA GLU A 396 -46.81 2.77 -23.34
C GLU A 396 -47.55 4.11 -23.47
N THR A 397 -48.45 4.23 -24.46
CA THR A 397 -49.13 5.49 -24.78
C THR A 397 -50.02 6.02 -23.64
N PHE A 398 -50.53 5.13 -22.77
CA PHE A 398 -51.52 5.47 -21.74
C PHE A 398 -50.92 5.93 -20.40
N LEU A 399 -49.59 5.97 -20.24
CA LEU A 399 -48.92 6.21 -18.96
C LEU A 399 -48.29 7.61 -18.80
N SER A 400 -48.76 8.60 -19.58
CA SER A 400 -48.17 9.95 -19.67
C SER A 400 -47.89 10.62 -18.32
N GLY A 401 -48.84 10.57 -17.36
CA GLY A 401 -48.64 11.15 -16.02
C GLY A 401 -47.57 10.46 -15.16
N LYS A 402 -47.22 9.19 -15.44
CA LYS A 402 -46.15 8.46 -14.73
C LYS A 402 -44.77 8.72 -15.32
N ILE A 403 -44.70 9.04 -16.62
CA ILE A 403 -43.46 9.36 -17.35
C ILE A 403 -42.73 10.52 -16.67
N ASP A 404 -43.40 11.66 -16.51
CA ASP A 404 -42.80 12.88 -15.96
C ASP A 404 -42.28 12.67 -14.53
N ARG A 405 -43.04 11.95 -13.71
CA ARG A 405 -42.65 11.68 -12.32
C ARG A 405 -41.39 10.82 -12.23
N ALA A 406 -41.31 9.75 -13.03
CA ALA A 406 -40.14 8.87 -13.06
C ALA A 406 -38.90 9.62 -13.59
N PHE A 407 -39.06 10.38 -14.68
CA PHE A 407 -37.97 11.17 -15.26
C PHE A 407 -37.45 12.26 -14.30
N GLN A 408 -38.36 13.01 -13.68
CA GLN A 408 -38.00 14.02 -12.69
C GLN A 408 -37.27 13.40 -11.49
N LYS A 409 -37.73 12.23 -11.01
CA LYS A 409 -37.06 11.53 -9.90
C LYS A 409 -35.66 11.07 -10.27
N ALA A 410 -35.48 10.49 -11.47
CA ALA A 410 -34.17 10.11 -11.98
C ALA A 410 -33.22 11.32 -12.04
N ARG A 411 -33.70 12.44 -12.59
CA ARG A 411 -32.94 13.69 -12.70
C ARG A 411 -32.61 14.32 -11.35
N GLN A 412 -33.49 14.21 -10.36
CA GLN A 412 -33.23 14.67 -8.99
C GLN A 412 -32.11 13.85 -8.31
N LEU A 413 -32.09 12.54 -8.54
CA LEU A 413 -31.12 11.64 -7.92
C LEU A 413 -29.74 11.72 -8.60
N ASP A 414 -29.70 11.71 -9.94
CA ASP A 414 -28.47 11.88 -10.71
C ASP A 414 -28.74 12.63 -12.03
N PRO A 415 -28.56 13.97 -12.04
CA PRO A 415 -28.71 14.76 -13.24
C PRO A 415 -27.74 14.36 -14.36
N LYS A 416 -26.52 13.93 -14.01
CA LYS A 416 -25.45 13.62 -14.99
C LYS A 416 -25.72 12.32 -15.71
N LEU A 417 -26.27 11.33 -15.01
CA LEU A 417 -26.71 10.07 -15.61
C LEU A 417 -27.82 10.34 -16.64
N VAL A 418 -28.84 11.12 -16.27
CA VAL A 418 -29.93 11.45 -17.19
C VAL A 418 -29.40 12.20 -18.41
N GLU A 419 -28.61 13.25 -18.21
CA GLU A 419 -28.01 14.03 -19.29
C GLU A 419 -27.20 13.15 -20.25
N TYR A 420 -26.34 12.28 -19.71
CA TYR A 420 -25.54 11.35 -20.49
C TYR A 420 -26.41 10.42 -21.35
N TYR A 421 -27.39 9.74 -20.75
CA TYR A 421 -28.23 8.77 -21.48
C TYR A 421 -29.15 9.44 -22.50
N THR A 422 -29.64 10.65 -22.24
CA THR A 422 -30.36 11.44 -23.27
C THR A 422 -29.45 11.86 -24.42
N SER A 423 -28.15 12.08 -24.18
CA SER A 423 -27.22 12.52 -25.23
C SER A 423 -26.78 11.40 -26.19
N ILE A 424 -26.92 10.13 -25.79
CA ILE A 424 -26.46 8.96 -26.57
C ILE A 424 -27.60 8.16 -27.20
N ASP A 425 -28.84 8.63 -27.09
CA ASP A 425 -30.08 7.90 -27.43
C ASP A 425 -30.27 7.62 -28.95
N THR A 426 -29.33 8.02 -29.82
CA THR A 426 -29.50 7.97 -31.29
C THR A 426 -28.30 7.39 -32.05
N PRO A 427 -28.51 6.49 -33.04
CA PRO A 427 -29.73 5.72 -33.33
C PRO A 427 -30.00 4.64 -32.26
N PRO A 428 -31.26 4.18 -32.12
CA PRO A 428 -31.67 3.40 -30.95
C PRO A 428 -31.08 1.99 -30.97
N HIS A 429 -30.12 1.74 -30.09
CA HIS A 429 -29.64 0.41 -29.71
C HIS A 429 -30.00 0.16 -28.25
N ILE A 430 -30.45 -1.04 -27.91
CA ILE A 430 -30.98 -1.34 -26.55
C ILE A 430 -30.03 -0.92 -25.42
N ASN A 431 -28.73 -1.15 -25.58
CA ASN A 431 -27.70 -0.80 -24.59
C ASN A 431 -27.50 0.72 -24.39
N ARG A 432 -28.09 1.55 -25.26
CA ARG A 432 -28.11 3.02 -25.16
C ARG A 432 -29.43 3.54 -24.58
N LEU A 433 -30.51 2.78 -24.73
CA LEU A 433 -31.84 3.18 -24.27
C LEU A 433 -32.00 3.02 -22.76
N VAL A 434 -31.42 1.95 -22.22
CA VAL A 434 -31.52 1.60 -20.79
C VAL A 434 -30.16 1.66 -20.11
N VAL A 435 -30.18 1.95 -18.82
CA VAL A 435 -29.01 1.91 -17.95
C VAL A 435 -28.84 0.48 -17.45
N ASP A 436 -27.76 -0.16 -17.87
CA ASP A 436 -27.35 -1.43 -17.28
C ASP A 436 -26.63 -1.18 -15.96
N GLU A 437 -27.10 -1.85 -14.91
CA GLU A 437 -26.41 -1.89 -13.64
C GLU A 437 -25.22 -2.82 -13.71
N VAL A 438 -24.17 -2.46 -12.97
CA VAL A 438 -22.91 -3.20 -12.87
C VAL A 438 -22.56 -3.41 -11.40
N LEU A 439 -21.72 -4.39 -11.11
CA LEU A 439 -21.18 -4.56 -9.75
C LEU A 439 -20.36 -3.34 -9.36
N SER A 440 -20.82 -2.60 -8.35
CA SER A 440 -20.09 -1.41 -7.88
C SER A 440 -18.67 -1.77 -7.40
N PRO A 441 -17.69 -0.85 -7.51
CA PRO A 441 -16.34 -1.10 -6.99
C PRO A 441 -16.37 -1.39 -5.48
N ARG A 442 -17.33 -0.82 -4.75
CA ARG A 442 -17.54 -1.10 -3.33
C ARG A 442 -17.91 -2.57 -3.09
N ARG A 443 -18.77 -3.16 -3.92
CA ARG A 443 -19.13 -4.59 -3.82
C ARG A 443 -17.94 -5.49 -4.16
N LEU A 444 -17.17 -5.15 -5.19
CA LEU A 444 -15.92 -5.86 -5.52
C LEU A 444 -14.90 -5.78 -4.37
N TRP A 445 -14.73 -4.61 -3.74
CA TRP A 445 -13.91 -4.45 -2.54
C TRP A 445 -14.45 -5.23 -1.35
N ALA A 446 -15.77 -5.25 -1.12
CA ALA A 446 -16.37 -6.05 -0.07
C ALA A 446 -16.13 -7.56 -0.29
N ARG A 447 -16.24 -8.03 -1.53
CA ARG A 447 -15.88 -9.40 -1.93
C ARG A 447 -14.39 -9.67 -1.67
N PHE A 448 -13.51 -8.77 -2.11
CA PHE A 448 -12.07 -8.86 -1.84
C PHE A 448 -11.80 -9.01 -0.34
N PHE A 449 -12.35 -8.12 0.49
CA PHE A 449 -12.14 -8.19 1.94
C PHE A 449 -12.77 -9.44 2.55
N THR A 450 -13.97 -9.85 2.16
CA THR A 450 -14.60 -11.05 2.71
C THR A 450 -13.85 -12.33 2.34
N GLN A 451 -13.26 -12.41 1.16
CA GLN A 451 -12.42 -13.55 0.78
C GLN A 451 -11.02 -13.48 1.44
N PHE A 452 -10.41 -12.30 1.48
CA PHE A 452 -9.10 -12.05 2.09
C PHE A 452 -9.10 -12.18 3.63
N ILE A 453 -10.16 -11.72 4.29
CA ILE A 453 -10.30 -11.64 5.75
C ILE A 453 -11.21 -12.74 6.31
N GLY A 454 -12.18 -13.20 5.52
CA GLY A 454 -13.18 -14.19 5.94
C GLY A 454 -14.41 -13.58 6.58
N ARG A 455 -15.51 -14.33 6.57
CA ARG A 455 -16.74 -13.96 7.29
C ARG A 455 -16.53 -13.91 8.80
N GLU A 456 -15.59 -14.71 9.31
CA GLU A 456 -15.24 -14.78 10.74
C GLU A 456 -14.37 -13.60 11.22
N GLY A 457 -13.85 -12.77 10.30
CA GLY A 457 -13.08 -11.56 10.59
C GLY A 457 -11.57 -11.76 10.73
N LEU A 458 -10.83 -10.65 10.58
CA LEU A 458 -9.35 -10.65 10.49
C LEU A 458 -8.71 -11.19 11.75
N LEU A 459 -9.20 -10.72 12.90
CA LEU A 459 -8.69 -11.13 14.21
C LEU A 459 -8.89 -12.63 14.43
N TYR A 460 -10.03 -13.20 14.01
CA TYR A 460 -10.29 -14.62 14.16
C TYR A 460 -9.40 -15.47 13.25
N ARG A 461 -9.20 -15.09 11.97
CA ARG A 461 -8.25 -15.82 11.10
C ARG A 461 -6.82 -15.73 11.60
N LEU A 462 -6.39 -14.55 12.02
CA LEU A 462 -5.06 -14.35 12.59
C LEU A 462 -4.88 -15.19 13.86
N PHE A 463 -5.91 -15.28 14.70
CA PHE A 463 -5.96 -16.15 15.86
C PHE A 463 -5.89 -17.63 15.45
N LYS A 464 -6.80 -18.09 14.59
CA LYS A 464 -6.87 -19.49 14.12
C LYS A 464 -5.55 -19.95 13.51
N ALA A 465 -4.96 -19.17 12.60
CA ALA A 465 -3.67 -19.49 11.99
C ALA A 465 -2.53 -19.70 13.00
N TRP A 466 -2.63 -19.09 14.18
CA TRP A 466 -1.65 -19.22 15.25
C TRP A 466 -1.91 -20.44 16.14
N PHE A 467 -3.17 -20.72 16.47
CA PHE A 467 -3.53 -21.76 17.42
C PHE A 467 -3.86 -23.13 16.78
N GLU A 468 -4.10 -23.18 15.47
CA GLU A 468 -4.47 -24.41 14.76
C GLU A 468 -3.33 -25.43 14.68
N LYS A 469 -2.06 -24.99 14.77
CA LYS A 469 -0.88 -25.87 14.78
C LYS A 469 -0.27 -26.11 16.16
N ILE A 470 -0.81 -25.53 17.23
CA ILE A 470 -0.29 -25.75 18.59
C ILE A 470 -0.99 -27.00 19.15
N PRO A 471 -0.26 -28.11 19.40
CA PRO A 471 -0.87 -29.32 19.93
C PRO A 471 -1.64 -29.01 21.21
N SER A 472 -2.95 -29.26 21.17
CA SER A 472 -3.90 -28.78 22.15
C SER A 472 -3.72 -29.50 23.49
N ARG A 473 -3.17 -28.78 24.47
CA ARG A 473 -3.77 -28.74 25.80
C ARG A 473 -3.99 -27.32 26.31
N PHE A 474 -3.19 -26.33 25.86
CA PHE A 474 -3.22 -24.99 26.48
C PHE A 474 -2.83 -23.82 25.55
N PRO A 475 -3.50 -23.62 24.40
CA PRO A 475 -3.17 -22.58 23.42
C PRO A 475 -3.12 -21.17 24.02
N ILE A 476 -4.12 -20.80 24.82
CA ILE A 476 -4.24 -19.45 25.41
C ILE A 476 -3.20 -19.21 26.53
N LEU A 477 -2.75 -20.26 27.21
CA LEU A 477 -1.84 -20.11 28.33
C LEU A 477 -0.43 -19.71 27.90
N VAL A 478 0.07 -20.08 26.73
CA VAL A 478 1.44 -19.69 26.32
C VAL A 478 1.55 -18.17 26.11
N PRO A 479 0.66 -17.49 25.36
CA PRO A 479 0.63 -16.03 25.31
C PRO A 479 0.36 -15.38 26.66
N LEU A 480 -0.53 -15.94 27.48
CA LEU A 480 -0.82 -15.40 28.82
C LEU A 480 0.36 -15.56 29.80
N PHE A 481 1.08 -16.68 29.76
CA PHE A 481 2.31 -16.90 30.52
C PHE A 481 3.41 -15.99 30.01
N PHE A 482 3.53 -15.79 28.70
CA PHE A 482 4.50 -14.88 28.13
C PHE A 482 4.20 -13.41 28.49
N LEU A 483 2.94 -12.99 28.40
CA LEU A 483 2.50 -11.66 28.83
C LEU A 483 2.64 -11.48 30.35
N GLY A 484 2.26 -12.49 31.13
CA GLY A 484 2.44 -12.57 32.57
C GLY A 484 3.92 -12.54 32.96
N PHE A 485 4.80 -13.18 32.18
CA PHE A 485 6.24 -13.13 32.32
C PHE A 485 6.77 -11.72 32.01
N LEU A 486 6.32 -11.06 30.94
CA LEU A 486 6.69 -9.68 30.63
C LEU A 486 6.24 -8.70 31.72
N VAL A 487 5.02 -8.87 32.26
CA VAL A 487 4.48 -8.08 33.37
C VAL A 487 5.24 -8.36 34.66
N GLY A 488 5.50 -9.62 34.98
CA GLY A 488 6.29 -10.06 36.13
C GLY A 488 7.71 -9.54 36.08
N MET A 489 8.38 -9.66 34.93
CA MET A 489 9.68 -9.07 34.67
C MET A 489 9.63 -7.55 34.77
N SER A 490 8.59 -6.89 34.28
CA SER A 490 8.43 -5.44 34.43
C SER A 490 8.28 -5.02 35.90
N LYS A 491 7.58 -5.82 36.74
CA LYS A 491 7.51 -5.62 38.20
C LYS A 491 8.87 -5.86 38.87
N TYR A 492 9.55 -6.96 38.54
CA TYR A 492 10.89 -7.29 39.05
C TYR A 492 11.94 -6.22 38.68
N VAL A 493 11.82 -5.62 37.49
CA VAL A 493 12.68 -4.52 37.05
C VAL A 493 12.42 -3.22 37.82
N ARG A 494 11.21 -3.01 38.35
CA ARG A 494 10.95 -1.87 39.24
C ARG A 494 11.59 -2.06 40.61
N THR A 495 11.68 -3.31 41.10
CA THR A 495 12.27 -3.60 42.42
C THR A 495 13.80 -3.68 42.37
N LYS A 496 14.38 -4.24 41.30
CA LYS A 496 15.83 -4.34 41.14
C LYS A 496 16.41 -3.10 40.44
N ARG A 497 17.43 -2.48 41.04
CA ARG A 497 18.12 -1.33 40.44
C ARG A 497 19.09 -1.80 39.36
N PHE A 498 18.66 -1.72 38.10
CA PHE A 498 19.52 -1.98 36.95
C PHE A 498 20.47 -0.82 36.67
N LEU A 499 21.66 -1.16 36.14
CA LEU A 499 22.67 -0.18 35.75
C LEU A 499 22.24 0.58 34.48
N THR A 500 22.52 1.87 34.45
CA THR A 500 22.42 2.74 33.27
C THR A 500 23.76 3.42 33.00
N ARG A 501 23.89 4.13 31.88
CA ARG A 501 25.07 4.98 31.63
C ARG A 501 24.82 6.39 32.13
N CYS A 502 25.85 6.98 32.72
CA CYS A 502 25.86 8.41 33.03
C CYS A 502 25.78 9.20 31.71
N PRO A 503 24.85 10.14 31.55
CA PRO A 503 24.73 10.93 30.32
C PRO A 503 25.95 11.83 30.09
N MET A 504 26.73 12.16 31.15
CA MET A 504 27.94 12.98 31.05
C MET A 504 29.17 12.20 30.60
N CYS A 505 29.53 11.11 31.30
CA CYS A 505 30.80 10.39 31.11
C CYS A 505 30.65 8.96 30.60
N GLY A 506 29.42 8.46 30.45
CA GLY A 506 29.15 7.10 29.97
C GLY A 506 29.45 5.98 30.96
N SER A 507 29.94 6.29 32.16
CA SER A 507 30.25 5.29 33.17
C SER A 507 28.99 4.57 33.66
N PRO A 508 29.05 3.26 33.98
CA PRO A 508 27.94 2.54 34.59
C PRO A 508 27.56 3.18 35.93
N THR A 509 26.28 3.44 36.12
CA THR A 509 25.74 4.07 37.33
C THR A 509 24.34 3.52 37.59
N HIS A 510 23.93 3.47 38.86
CA HIS A 510 22.53 3.20 39.19
C HIS A 510 21.69 4.44 38.90
N ARG A 511 20.40 4.26 38.59
CA ARG A 511 19.44 5.38 38.59
C ARG A 511 19.30 5.85 40.04
N PHE A 512 20.04 6.89 40.42
CA PHE A 512 19.81 7.62 41.66
C PHE A 512 18.59 8.54 41.45
N TYR A 513 17.55 8.38 42.28
CA TYR A 513 16.49 9.38 42.41
C TYR A 513 17.03 10.50 43.31
N LEU A 514 17.23 11.67 42.75
CA LEU A 514 17.51 12.91 43.48
C LEU A 514 16.29 13.83 43.31
N GLY A 515 15.15 13.45 43.91
CA GLY A 515 13.93 14.28 43.97
C GLY A 515 12.88 14.08 42.86
N ASN A 516 11.84 14.92 42.90
CA ASN A 516 10.56 14.82 42.17
C ASN A 516 10.60 15.21 40.67
N THR A 517 11.77 15.51 40.12
CA THR A 517 11.90 15.87 38.69
C THR A 517 12.63 14.78 37.92
N ASP A 518 11.99 14.29 36.87
CA ASP A 518 12.36 13.15 36.00
C ASP A 518 13.67 13.29 35.20
N GLN A 519 14.60 14.16 35.60
CA GLN A 519 15.73 14.58 34.79
C GLN A 519 17.02 14.71 35.60
N GLU A 520 17.76 13.60 35.71
CA GLU A 520 19.19 13.45 35.41
C GLU A 520 19.90 12.42 36.31
N TYR A 521 20.14 11.22 35.76
CA TYR A 521 20.85 10.11 36.41
C TYR A 521 22.38 10.24 36.27
N ASN A 522 22.92 11.35 36.74
CA ASN A 522 24.36 11.60 36.70
C ASN A 522 25.10 10.67 37.67
N CYS A 523 26.26 10.13 37.28
CA CYS A 523 27.08 9.37 38.22
C CYS A 523 27.53 10.28 39.37
N PHE A 524 27.75 9.69 40.56
CA PHE A 524 28.13 10.41 41.77
C PHE A 524 29.24 11.45 41.56
N ASN A 525 30.32 11.07 40.85
CA ASN A 525 31.43 11.98 40.55
C ASN A 525 31.04 13.14 39.62
N CYS A 526 30.20 12.88 38.61
CA CYS A 526 29.73 13.93 37.70
C CYS A 526 28.74 14.87 38.40
N HIS A 527 27.90 14.35 39.28
CA HIS A 527 26.97 15.15 40.06
C HIS A 527 27.71 16.13 40.97
N ARG A 528 28.70 15.65 41.74
CA ARG A 528 29.51 16.50 42.63
C ARG A 528 30.24 17.61 41.88
N ILE A 529 30.87 17.26 40.76
CA ILE A 529 31.70 18.20 39.98
C ILE A 529 30.87 19.23 39.22
N TYR A 530 29.81 18.80 38.52
CA TYR A 530 29.10 19.66 37.56
C TYR A 530 27.76 20.21 38.06
N VAL A 531 27.08 19.49 38.97
CA VAL A 531 25.79 19.92 39.52
C VAL A 531 25.98 20.65 40.84
N GLN A 532 26.64 20.01 41.82
CA GLN A 532 26.91 20.61 43.14
C GLN A 532 28.10 21.59 43.13
N LYS A 533 28.93 21.57 42.08
CA LYS A 533 30.13 22.41 41.92
C LYS A 533 31.08 22.33 43.13
N GLU A 534 31.20 21.14 43.70
CA GLU A 534 32.04 20.89 44.87
C GLU A 534 33.52 21.00 44.51
N LYS A 535 34.31 21.68 45.35
CA LYS A 535 35.76 21.83 45.16
C LYS A 535 36.49 20.54 45.54
N LEU A 536 36.60 19.64 44.56
CA LEU A 536 37.37 18.40 44.66
C LEU A 536 38.86 18.61 44.30
N ASP A 537 39.72 17.66 44.67
CA ASP A 537 41.12 17.63 44.26
C ASP A 537 41.26 17.84 42.74
N SER A 538 42.13 18.78 42.36
CA SER A 538 42.39 19.17 40.98
C SER A 538 42.73 17.99 40.05
N LYS A 539 43.40 16.94 40.54
CA LYS A 539 43.74 15.74 39.76
C LYS A 539 42.49 14.92 39.43
N ILE A 540 41.59 14.75 40.40
CA ILE A 540 40.34 14.00 40.23
C ILE A 540 39.40 14.74 39.28
N ALA A 541 39.24 16.06 39.49
CA ALA A 541 38.43 16.91 38.64
C ALA A 541 38.94 16.92 37.19
N LYS A 542 40.25 17.08 36.97
CA LYS A 542 40.88 17.03 35.63
C LYS A 542 40.75 15.65 34.96
N LYS A 543 40.88 14.56 35.70
CA LYS A 543 40.69 13.21 35.15
C LYS A 543 39.26 13.00 34.70
N LYS A 544 38.29 13.41 35.52
CA LYS A 544 36.87 13.25 35.20
C LYS A 544 36.41 14.17 34.07
N SER A 545 36.92 15.40 33.99
CA SER A 545 36.60 16.31 32.88
C SER A 545 37.10 15.77 31.53
N ARG A 546 38.32 15.23 31.47
CA ARG A 546 38.83 14.54 30.27
C ARG A 546 37.98 13.34 29.86
N GLU A 547 37.50 12.57 30.84
CA GLU A 547 36.60 11.43 30.58
C GLU A 547 35.26 11.89 30.00
N VAL A 548 34.65 12.94 30.58
CA VAL A 548 33.41 13.55 30.09
C VAL A 548 33.60 14.09 28.67
N GLU A 549 34.64 14.89 28.44
CA GLU A 549 34.92 15.47 27.12
C GLU A 549 35.12 14.39 26.05
N LYS A 550 35.93 13.38 26.35
CA LYS A 550 36.16 12.26 25.43
C LYS A 550 34.86 11.51 25.12
N PHE A 551 34.06 11.21 26.14
CA PHE A 551 32.78 10.52 25.96
C PHE A 551 31.80 11.37 25.15
N GLN A 552 31.59 12.64 25.52
CA GLN A 552 30.69 13.55 24.80
C GLN A 552 31.11 13.71 23.34
N LYS A 553 32.40 13.93 23.06
CA LYS A 553 32.92 14.06 21.70
C LYS A 553 32.69 12.78 20.90
N GLN A 554 33.02 11.61 21.45
CA GLN A 554 32.81 10.33 20.76
C GLN A 554 31.33 10.04 20.51
N ASN A 555 30.49 10.26 21.51
CA ASN A 555 29.04 10.02 21.44
C ASN A 555 28.38 10.94 20.41
N HIS A 556 28.77 12.22 20.42
CA HIS A 556 28.30 13.23 19.47
C HIS A 556 28.76 12.95 18.05
N SER A 557 30.04 12.60 17.85
CA SER A 557 30.58 12.24 16.54
C SER A 557 29.92 10.98 15.98
N LEU A 558 29.77 9.93 16.79
CA LEU A 558 29.12 8.68 16.37
C LEU A 558 27.67 8.93 15.96
N GLY A 559 26.96 9.69 16.77
CA GLY A 559 25.58 10.07 16.51
C GLY A 559 25.38 10.89 15.24
N LYS A 560 26.26 11.87 14.97
CA LYS A 560 26.29 12.63 13.72
C LYS A 560 26.56 11.75 12.51
N ILE A 561 27.61 10.93 12.57
CA ILE A 561 28.01 10.07 11.45
C ILE A 561 26.91 9.07 11.12
N LEU A 562 26.37 8.37 12.12
CA LEU A 562 25.34 7.37 11.89
C LEU A 562 24.00 7.99 11.46
N SER A 563 23.71 9.22 11.85
CA SER A 563 22.51 9.93 11.37
C SER A 563 22.57 10.25 9.87
N LEU A 564 23.76 10.35 9.27
CA LEU A 564 23.88 10.52 7.81
C LEU A 564 23.38 9.30 7.04
N PHE A 565 23.56 8.10 7.61
CA PHE A 565 23.14 6.83 7.02
C PHE A 565 21.71 6.43 7.43
N PHE A 566 21.35 6.68 8.68
CA PHE A 566 20.05 6.33 9.27
C PHE A 566 19.43 7.57 9.89
N VAL A 567 18.61 8.28 9.12
CA VAL A 567 17.95 9.50 9.57
C VAL A 567 17.09 9.20 10.80
N GLY A 568 17.32 9.91 11.91
CA GLY A 568 16.68 9.64 13.21
C GLY A 568 17.53 8.85 14.20
N PHE A 569 18.70 8.32 13.80
CA PHE A 569 19.61 7.58 14.69
C PHE A 569 20.02 8.39 15.93
N GLN A 570 20.38 9.67 15.77
CA GLN A 570 20.78 10.53 16.90
C GLN A 570 19.69 10.67 17.96
N ASP A 571 18.43 10.81 17.54
CA ASP A 571 17.30 10.92 18.47
C ASP A 571 17.06 9.59 19.19
N LEU A 572 17.18 8.46 18.47
CA LEU A 572 17.09 7.13 19.04
C LEU A 572 18.20 6.86 20.05
N TRP A 573 19.44 7.27 19.73
CA TRP A 573 20.61 7.11 20.58
C TRP A 573 20.55 7.96 21.86
N ASN A 574 19.96 9.16 21.78
CA ASN A 574 19.82 10.10 22.90
C ASN A 574 18.50 9.95 23.69
N GLU A 575 17.89 8.76 23.71
CA GLU A 575 16.69 8.44 24.50
C GLU A 575 15.41 9.18 24.09
N ARG A 576 15.39 9.77 22.89
CA ARG A 576 14.19 10.32 22.25
C ARG A 576 13.60 9.30 21.28
N SER A 577 13.37 8.09 21.78
CA SER A 577 13.11 6.90 20.96
C SER A 577 11.92 7.04 20.02
N LEU A 578 10.80 7.66 20.45
CA LEU A 578 9.63 7.92 19.60
C LEU A 578 9.96 8.75 18.35
N LYS A 579 10.67 9.85 18.54
CA LYS A 579 11.05 10.78 17.45
C LYS A 579 12.06 10.12 16.51
N GLY A 580 13.05 9.43 17.07
CA GLY A 580 14.05 8.69 16.29
C GLY A 580 13.42 7.59 15.45
N LEU A 581 12.50 6.80 16.01
CA LEU A 581 11.79 5.74 15.31
C LEU A 581 10.89 6.29 14.20
N PHE A 582 10.18 7.40 14.45
CA PHE A 582 9.35 8.04 13.42
C PHE A 582 10.20 8.49 12.21
N PHE A 583 11.31 9.19 12.45
CA PHE A 583 12.18 9.62 11.35
C PHE A 583 12.83 8.45 10.62
N LEU A 584 13.19 7.40 11.34
CA LEU A 584 13.76 6.20 10.76
C LEU A 584 12.73 5.45 9.90
N PHE A 585 11.48 5.40 10.35
CA PHE A 585 10.36 4.83 9.60
C PHE A 585 10.09 5.61 8.31
N VAL A 586 9.98 6.94 8.39
CA VAL A 586 9.81 7.80 7.22
C VAL A 586 10.99 7.67 6.25
N PHE A 587 12.22 7.60 6.77
CA PHE A 587 13.41 7.36 5.97
C PHE A 587 13.31 6.05 5.18
N PHE A 588 12.95 4.95 5.82
CA PHE A 588 12.79 3.67 5.13
C PHE A 588 11.63 3.66 4.14
N ILE A 589 10.54 4.41 4.37
CA ILE A 589 9.48 4.61 3.37
C ILE A 589 10.06 5.22 2.08
N PHE A 590 10.90 6.26 2.19
CA PHE A 590 11.54 6.87 1.01
C PHE A 590 12.49 5.89 0.32
N ILE A 591 13.37 5.23 1.07
CA ILE A 591 14.31 4.24 0.51
C ILE A 591 13.56 3.14 -0.24
N LEU A 592 12.54 2.55 0.38
CA LEU A 592 11.73 1.51 -0.25
C LEU A 592 10.92 2.05 -1.43
N LYS A 593 10.45 3.30 -1.40
CA LYS A 593 9.79 3.93 -2.55
C LYS A 593 10.74 4.09 -3.74
N PHE A 594 12.02 4.38 -3.51
CA PHE A 594 13.02 4.43 -4.58
C PHE A 594 13.42 3.04 -5.08
N VAL A 595 13.55 2.05 -4.19
CA VAL A 595 13.82 0.65 -4.56
C VAL A 595 12.67 0.09 -5.40
N TYR A 596 11.43 0.25 -4.91
CA TYR A 596 10.20 -0.18 -5.58
C TYR A 596 9.58 0.98 -6.35
N TRP A 597 10.38 1.64 -7.21
CA TRP A 597 9.94 2.81 -7.99
C TRP A 597 8.64 2.54 -8.76
N ASN A 598 8.62 1.39 -9.45
CA ASN A 598 7.49 0.91 -10.26
C ASN A 598 6.45 0.11 -9.48
N GLY A 599 6.59 0.04 -8.15
CA GLY A 599 5.82 -0.87 -7.31
C GLY A 599 6.39 -2.29 -7.30
N VAL A 600 5.83 -3.11 -6.41
CA VAL A 600 6.16 -4.54 -6.26
C VAL A 600 5.41 -5.35 -7.31
N ILE A 601 4.13 -5.04 -7.50
CA ILE A 601 3.34 -5.58 -8.62
C ILE A 601 3.54 -4.63 -9.79
N ALA A 602 4.24 -5.11 -10.84
CA ALA A 602 4.39 -4.39 -12.08
C ALA A 602 3.02 -4.27 -12.76
N SER A 603 2.69 -3.09 -13.30
CA SER A 603 1.49 -2.96 -14.11
C SER A 603 1.69 -3.59 -15.47
N SER A 604 0.76 -4.44 -15.90
CA SER A 604 0.70 -5.03 -17.25
C SER A 604 0.77 -3.97 -18.36
N ILE A 605 0.21 -2.80 -18.07
CA ILE A 605 0.31 -1.62 -18.92
C ILE A 605 1.50 -0.81 -18.45
N ALA A 606 2.66 -1.08 -19.04
CA ALA A 606 3.83 -0.20 -18.97
C ALA A 606 3.57 1.05 -19.83
N LEU A 607 2.64 1.91 -19.37
CA LEU A 607 2.66 3.28 -19.83
C LEU A 607 3.79 3.96 -19.08
N SER A 608 4.69 4.60 -19.82
CA SER A 608 5.77 5.42 -19.30
C SER A 608 5.20 6.55 -18.44
N SER A 609 4.84 6.24 -17.20
CA SER A 609 4.52 7.23 -16.20
C SER A 609 5.78 8.07 -16.00
N LEU A 610 5.75 9.27 -16.56
CA LEU A 610 6.67 10.40 -16.35
C LEU A 610 7.79 10.11 -15.34
N PRO A 611 8.95 9.59 -15.79
CA PRO A 611 10.04 9.30 -14.87
C PRO A 611 10.55 10.59 -14.24
N LEU A 612 10.69 11.68 -14.99
CA LEU A 612 11.42 12.86 -14.50
C LEU A 612 10.67 13.67 -13.44
N TRP A 613 9.41 14.06 -13.66
CA TRP A 613 8.69 14.92 -12.69
C TRP A 613 8.33 14.17 -11.41
N ASN A 614 7.93 12.89 -11.53
CA ASN A 614 7.70 12.05 -10.37
C ASN A 614 9.01 11.85 -9.59
N LEU A 615 10.14 11.62 -10.29
CA LEU A 615 11.47 11.55 -9.68
C LEU A 615 11.85 12.87 -9.01
N ILE A 616 11.73 14.00 -9.67
CA ILE A 616 12.03 15.33 -9.11
C ILE A 616 11.19 15.58 -7.85
N PHE A 617 9.90 15.26 -7.89
CA PHE A 617 9.02 15.41 -6.73
C PHE A 617 9.48 14.54 -5.55
N TRP A 618 9.69 13.23 -5.75
CA TRP A 618 10.09 12.34 -4.67
C TRP A 618 11.52 12.59 -4.18
N VAL A 619 12.46 12.90 -5.07
CA VAL A 619 13.85 13.28 -4.73
C VAL A 619 13.87 14.62 -3.99
N GLY A 620 13.09 15.61 -4.45
CA GLY A 620 12.96 16.90 -3.78
C GLY A 620 12.35 16.77 -2.39
N LEU A 621 11.27 15.98 -2.25
CA LEU A 621 10.62 15.71 -0.97
C LEU A 621 11.54 14.97 0.00
N PHE A 622 12.25 13.93 -0.49
CA PHE A 622 13.25 13.22 0.31
C PHE A 622 14.41 14.14 0.70
N GLY A 623 14.93 14.95 -0.22
CA GLY A 623 15.99 15.92 0.02
C GLY A 623 15.60 16.96 1.07
N LEU A 624 14.38 17.50 1.00
CA LEU A 624 13.83 18.42 1.99
C LEU A 624 13.72 17.74 3.38
N PHE A 625 13.12 16.55 3.44
CA PHE A 625 13.02 15.77 4.67
C PHE A 625 14.41 15.50 5.28
N TYR A 626 15.34 14.99 4.47
CA TYR A 626 16.71 14.69 4.88
C TYR A 626 17.41 15.95 5.39
N PHE A 627 17.35 17.05 4.65
CA PHE A 627 17.98 18.32 5.04
C PHE A 627 17.42 18.85 6.36
N LEU A 628 16.10 18.88 6.54
CA LEU A 628 15.47 19.41 7.75
C LEU A 628 15.88 18.59 9.00
N VAL A 629 15.88 17.26 8.90
CA VAL A 629 16.24 16.40 10.03
C VAL A 629 17.74 16.46 10.31
N ILE A 630 18.59 16.40 9.28
CA ILE A 630 20.05 16.42 9.44
C ILE A 630 20.54 17.79 9.95
N ARG A 631 19.97 18.89 9.46
CA ARG A 631 20.27 20.24 9.97
C ARG A 631 20.01 20.34 11.48
N GLN A 632 18.95 19.71 11.97
CA GLN A 632 18.68 19.65 13.40
C GLN A 632 19.79 18.88 14.15
N VAL A 633 20.25 17.74 13.62
CA VAL A 633 21.33 16.94 14.22
C VAL A 633 22.64 17.72 14.31
N PHE A 634 23.01 18.47 13.27
CA PHE A 634 24.26 19.25 13.27
C PHE A 634 24.22 20.48 14.18
N ARG A 635 23.03 21.04 14.45
CA ARG A 635 22.81 22.15 15.40
C ARG A 635 22.84 21.73 16.87
N LEU A 636 22.69 20.44 17.18
CA LEU A 636 22.80 19.97 18.56
C LEU A 636 24.24 20.20 19.07
N LYS A 637 24.35 20.92 20.18
CA LYS A 637 25.60 21.04 20.95
C LYS A 637 25.72 19.86 21.93
N PRO A 638 26.95 19.50 22.36
CA PRO A 638 27.14 18.58 23.47
C PRO A 638 26.33 19.07 24.68
N ARG A 639 25.66 18.17 25.39
CA ARG A 639 24.84 18.55 26.57
C ARG A 639 25.68 19.17 27.69
N PHE A 640 26.95 18.78 27.78
CA PHE A 640 27.85 19.20 28.84
C PHE A 640 29.20 19.57 28.23
N GLU A 641 29.51 20.86 28.20
CA GLU A 641 30.84 21.36 27.89
C GLU A 641 31.54 21.68 29.23
N PRO A 642 32.70 21.06 29.54
CA PRO A 642 33.51 21.55 30.64
C PRO A 642 33.92 22.98 30.29
N LYS A 643 33.68 23.94 31.20
CA LYS A 643 34.30 25.27 31.07
C LYS A 643 35.81 25.03 31.01
N THR A 644 36.38 25.12 29.81
CA THR A 644 37.82 25.24 29.65
C THR A 644 38.20 26.48 30.45
N GLY A 645 39.11 26.32 31.41
CA GLY A 645 39.54 27.42 32.25
C GLY A 645 40.11 28.53 31.38
N THR A 646 39.31 29.54 31.05
CA THR A 646 39.81 30.89 30.98
C THR A 646 40.05 31.30 32.42
N THR A 647 41.31 31.22 32.82
CA THR A 647 41.87 32.07 33.85
C THR A 647 41.54 33.52 33.49
N THR A 648 40.40 34.00 33.94
CA THR A 648 40.22 35.39 34.32
C THR A 648 40.17 35.33 35.83
N GLY A 649 41.34 35.56 36.43
CA GLY A 649 41.46 35.80 37.86
C GLY A 649 40.69 37.07 38.25
N PRO A 650 40.45 37.26 39.56
CA PRO A 650 39.69 38.40 40.08
C PRO A 650 40.27 39.75 39.64
#